data_AF-A0A9P4DRW4-F1
#
_entry.id   AF-A0A9P4DRW4-F1
#
_cell.length_a   1.000
_cell.length_b   1.000
_cell.length_c   1.000
_cell.angle_alpha   90.00
_cell.angle_beta   90.00
_cell.angle_gamma   90.00
#
_symmetry.space_group_name_H-M   'P 1'
#
loop_
_entity.id
_entity.type
_entity.pdbx_description
1 polymer ?
#
loop_
_entity_poly.entity_id
_entity_poly.type
_entity_poly.pdbx_seq_one_letter_code
_entity_poly.pdbx_strand_id
1 'polypeptide(L)'
;MQPHLPHKLAAWVLAASVFGAMASQSQAAGESISINFGSNEGTIPDSSTAGLSSVTGSNWNQFSDASQSTRQALKDNNGAATGADVTWSSKNIWQTSAAPTTGDGQLLKGYLDDGNGINITVSGLDFLTYGVYIYCNTDNGTDFSAKTVNGISYTWNGSSTVTGSSGWGATGTTDQLIEGTNVLYVDGQTASSLTIGSTGNSSGTGTRGCISGIQIVNTYDGAKIAATLDGGTSAWTDSLLGTAAWTDSTASDGTYASIDVTNGPSTLTIAGGETRSTDALVVSGGNLTISGGSLNLTGPGILRVAEGTTLTLSTSLTGNAALDGAGTVIMNGTNSLTSLSGGGNLMLGDNASLSITGDAVSRYTGSLTLGENATITASNPNWTFGGALTMAAANYNANDSWAHNASSLTLTGAGDVEYTFEGGTLIPITHADSTLTVRKTTDSTGSIGANHVSDIAHLMIDAGTVNLTEENTSYTFQTITIGQNAKLSLAAYGTVFENTPSILMKSGSMFEMLNSKSWNNTLVNANITVDAADSGITVAGSLYGDGTELGGTITGEGEILFTHSSSGTNGYTVSSVISDKDADHKLSVRVNKTGSVTLSGNNTYSGGTTITGGTVQTNSATALGQGSVIINGGTLNANSQSLANAITLQQGAVQNFGNASAPKDISVSLTGNATINNSTVVLNNAGNAPMITTGQVLTMTGATTATLNNASLNLTSFNTALVDLQGTSSLTLTGGLTLNLGSDLVFDSLSQTIDLFTLGTGTSFTEPADWDSLLTLTQDGHRLVWDGVTFNDGSLTFTGLAVPEPGTATLGLLGLASLLMRRKRRA
;
A
#
# COMPACT_ATOMS: atom_id res chain seq x y z
N MET A 1 -0.56 98.64 -32.07
CA MET A 1 0.38 97.67 -31.48
C MET A 1 -0.43 96.58 -30.81
N GLN A 2 -0.68 95.47 -31.50
CA GLN A 2 -1.15 94.22 -30.90
C GLN A 2 0.01 93.24 -31.02
N PRO A 3 0.49 92.61 -29.93
CA PRO A 3 1.54 91.62 -30.02
C PRO A 3 0.92 90.28 -30.44
N HIS A 4 1.37 89.75 -31.57
CA HIS A 4 1.10 88.37 -31.99
C HIS A 4 1.95 87.43 -31.13
N LEU A 5 1.32 86.42 -30.52
CA LEU A 5 2.04 85.31 -29.90
C LEU A 5 2.79 84.48 -30.98
N PRO A 6 4.01 84.01 -30.70
CA PRO A 6 4.80 83.22 -31.63
C PRO A 6 4.18 81.82 -31.85
N HIS A 7 4.12 81.39 -33.11
CA HIS A 7 3.41 80.17 -33.56
C HIS A 7 3.86 78.86 -32.89
N LYS A 8 5.04 78.84 -32.24
CA LYS A 8 5.51 77.68 -31.47
C LYS A 8 4.81 77.51 -30.12
N LEU A 9 4.33 78.59 -29.49
CA LEU A 9 3.61 78.49 -28.22
C LEU A 9 2.15 78.06 -28.42
N ALA A 10 1.54 78.46 -29.54
CA ALA A 10 0.21 78.00 -29.92
C ALA A 10 0.18 76.48 -30.22
N ALA A 11 1.26 75.94 -30.82
CA ALA A 11 1.37 74.50 -31.08
C ALA A 11 1.55 73.66 -29.80
N TRP A 12 2.27 74.18 -28.80
CA TRP A 12 2.44 73.50 -27.51
C TRP A 12 1.18 73.57 -26.64
N VAL A 13 0.44 74.68 -26.68
CA VAL A 13 -0.85 74.80 -25.98
C VAL A 13 -1.94 73.97 -26.66
N LEU A 14 -1.93 73.85 -27.99
CA LEU A 14 -2.85 72.98 -28.72
C LEU A 14 -2.52 71.48 -28.49
N ALA A 15 -1.23 71.11 -28.48
CA ALA A 15 -0.80 69.74 -28.13
C ALA A 15 -1.12 69.40 -26.66
N ALA A 16 -0.87 70.30 -25.72
CA ALA A 16 -1.22 70.10 -24.31
C ALA A 16 -2.75 70.05 -24.07
N SER A 17 -3.57 70.73 -24.88
CA SER A 17 -5.03 70.61 -24.82
C SER A 17 -5.59 69.37 -25.50
N VAL A 18 -4.89 68.82 -26.51
CA VAL A 18 -5.27 67.56 -27.17
C VAL A 18 -4.83 66.35 -26.34
N PHE A 19 -3.69 66.41 -25.64
CA PHE A 19 -3.29 65.39 -24.67
C PHE A 19 -3.97 65.56 -23.30
N GLY A 20 -4.29 66.78 -22.88
CA GLY A 20 -4.96 67.06 -21.60
C GLY A 20 -6.46 66.79 -21.58
N ALA A 21 -7.10 66.60 -22.73
CA ALA A 21 -8.50 66.17 -22.85
C ALA A 21 -8.67 64.64 -23.00
N MET A 22 -7.57 63.89 -23.13
CA MET A 22 -7.52 62.43 -22.98
C MET A 22 -6.83 62.09 -21.66
N ALA A 23 -7.47 62.45 -20.55
CA ALA A 23 -6.97 62.10 -19.23
C ALA A 23 -7.06 60.58 -19.01
N SER A 24 -5.89 59.94 -19.08
CA SER A 24 -5.42 58.80 -18.26
C SER A 24 -6.35 57.58 -18.11
N GLN A 25 -6.30 56.67 -19.09
CA GLN A 25 -6.47 55.24 -18.81
C GLN A 25 -5.10 54.71 -18.34
N SER A 26 -5.06 53.90 -17.27
CA SER A 26 -3.80 53.28 -16.83
C SER A 26 -3.28 52.34 -17.93
N GLN A 27 -1.96 52.14 -18.01
CA GLN A 27 -1.36 51.24 -19.00
C GLN A 27 -2.01 49.84 -18.96
N ALA A 28 -2.20 49.29 -17.76
CA ALA A 28 -2.89 48.03 -17.52
C ALA A 28 -4.32 48.00 -18.10
N ALA A 29 -5.09 49.08 -17.94
CA ALA A 29 -6.46 49.15 -18.46
C ALA A 29 -6.52 49.28 -19.99
N GLY A 30 -5.51 49.88 -20.63
CA GLY A 30 -5.39 49.93 -22.10
C GLY A 30 -4.94 48.59 -22.73
N GLU A 31 -4.03 47.87 -22.06
CA GLU A 31 -3.57 46.54 -22.50
C GLU A 31 -4.59 45.43 -22.24
N SER A 32 -5.59 45.67 -21.39
CA SER A 32 -6.60 44.68 -21.02
C SER A 32 -7.44 44.21 -22.22
N ILE A 33 -7.87 42.94 -22.19
CA ILE A 33 -8.74 42.33 -23.20
C ILE A 33 -10.16 42.23 -22.64
N SER A 34 -11.10 42.93 -23.27
CA SER A 34 -12.52 42.91 -22.86
C SER A 34 -13.35 42.08 -23.84
N ILE A 35 -14.13 41.13 -23.34
CA ILE A 35 -14.95 40.21 -24.15
C ILE A 35 -16.39 40.25 -23.64
N ASN A 36 -17.34 40.50 -24.54
CA ASN A 36 -18.76 40.54 -24.26
C ASN A 36 -19.47 39.47 -25.08
N PHE A 37 -20.32 38.68 -24.42
CA PHE A 37 -21.12 37.63 -25.05
C PHE A 37 -22.58 38.07 -25.27
N GLY A 38 -22.79 39.38 -25.46
CA GLY A 38 -24.10 39.99 -25.63
C GLY A 38 -24.84 39.50 -26.88
N SER A 39 -26.13 39.18 -26.71
CA SER A 39 -27.08 39.06 -27.82
C SER A 39 -27.06 40.34 -28.68
N ASN A 40 -27.65 40.31 -29.89
CA ASN A 40 -27.71 41.47 -30.80
C ASN A 40 -28.26 42.78 -30.17
N GLU A 41 -28.89 42.73 -29.00
CA GLU A 41 -29.35 43.92 -28.27
C GLU A 41 -28.50 44.36 -27.07
N GLY A 42 -27.46 43.60 -26.68
CA GLY A 42 -26.50 43.90 -25.61
C GLY A 42 -25.09 44.29 -26.12
N THR A 43 -25.01 44.68 -27.39
CA THR A 43 -23.77 45.22 -27.97
C THR A 43 -23.44 46.57 -27.33
N ILE A 44 -22.26 46.69 -26.75
CA ILE A 44 -21.72 47.95 -26.23
C ILE A 44 -21.29 48.80 -27.44
N PRO A 45 -21.89 49.98 -27.67
CA PRO A 45 -21.51 50.82 -28.81
C PRO A 45 -20.06 51.31 -28.69
N ASP A 46 -19.35 51.46 -29.81
CA ASP A 46 -17.96 51.95 -29.86
C ASP A 46 -17.75 53.33 -29.21
N SER A 47 -18.82 54.11 -29.04
CA SER A 47 -18.81 55.41 -28.35
C SER A 47 -19.00 55.33 -26.83
N SER A 48 -19.16 54.12 -26.27
CA SER A 48 -19.43 53.86 -24.87
C SER A 48 -18.31 53.05 -24.23
N THR A 49 -18.24 53.10 -22.90
CA THR A 49 -17.30 52.31 -22.10
C THR A 49 -18.06 51.48 -21.08
N ALA A 50 -17.52 50.31 -20.72
CA ALA A 50 -18.10 49.43 -19.71
C ALA A 50 -16.98 48.77 -18.88
N GLY A 51 -17.31 48.32 -17.68
CA GLY A 51 -16.36 47.68 -16.75
C GLY A 51 -16.18 48.50 -15.47
N LEU A 52 -15.69 47.85 -14.41
CA LEU A 52 -15.40 48.53 -13.13
C LEU A 52 -14.42 49.69 -13.34
N SER A 53 -14.49 50.70 -12.46
CA SER A 53 -13.70 51.93 -12.60
C SER A 53 -12.18 51.72 -12.65
N SER A 54 -11.68 50.61 -12.10
CA SER A 54 -10.26 50.22 -12.16
C SER A 54 -9.83 49.73 -13.54
N VAL A 55 -10.77 49.23 -14.35
CA VAL A 55 -10.48 48.48 -15.60
C VAL A 55 -11.50 48.77 -16.70
N THR A 56 -12.04 49.98 -16.72
CA THR A 56 -13.05 50.40 -17.70
C THR A 56 -12.53 50.16 -19.12
N GLY A 57 -13.26 49.38 -19.92
CA GLY A 57 -12.92 48.99 -21.29
C GLY A 57 -13.68 49.82 -22.33
N SER A 58 -12.98 50.18 -23.40
CA SER A 58 -13.45 51.03 -24.50
C SER A 58 -13.53 50.28 -25.84
N ASN A 59 -12.80 49.18 -26.02
CA ASN A 59 -12.84 48.33 -27.21
C ASN A 59 -13.19 46.89 -26.83
N TRP A 60 -14.48 46.59 -26.75
CA TRP A 60 -14.97 45.26 -26.40
C TRP A 60 -15.00 44.32 -27.62
N ASN A 61 -14.48 43.11 -27.45
CA ASN A 61 -14.66 42.03 -28.42
C ASN A 61 -16.09 41.49 -28.26
N GLN A 62 -16.97 41.84 -29.20
CA GLN A 62 -18.41 41.55 -29.14
C GLN A 62 -18.73 40.23 -29.86
N PHE A 63 -19.38 39.29 -29.17
CA PHE A 63 -19.83 38.03 -29.75
C PHE A 63 -21.29 37.75 -29.37
N SER A 64 -22.11 37.32 -30.34
CA SER A 64 -23.55 37.06 -30.14
C SER A 64 -23.95 35.60 -30.37
N ASP A 65 -23.00 34.71 -30.62
CA ASP A 65 -23.25 33.28 -30.77
C ASP A 65 -23.21 32.57 -29.40
N ALA A 66 -24.07 31.56 -29.21
CA ALA A 66 -24.07 30.73 -28.00
C ALA A 66 -22.82 29.86 -27.86
N SER A 67 -22.18 29.51 -28.97
CA SER A 67 -20.98 28.69 -28.96
C SER A 67 -20.14 28.99 -30.18
N GLN A 68 -18.83 28.94 -30.00
CA GLN A 68 -17.87 29.10 -31.08
C GLN A 68 -16.69 28.16 -30.86
N SER A 69 -16.56 27.16 -31.72
CA SER A 69 -15.46 26.20 -31.71
C SER A 69 -14.26 26.67 -32.55
N THR A 70 -14.46 27.62 -33.46
CA THR A 70 -13.38 28.22 -34.27
C THR A 70 -12.78 29.39 -33.52
N ARG A 71 -11.46 29.41 -33.35
CA ARG A 71 -10.72 30.47 -32.65
C ARG A 71 -11.04 31.87 -33.19
N GLN A 72 -11.46 32.77 -32.32
CA GLN A 72 -11.73 34.17 -32.64
C GLN A 72 -10.60 35.06 -32.12
N ALA A 73 -9.92 35.78 -33.02
CA ALA A 73 -8.84 36.68 -32.63
C ALA A 73 -9.33 37.85 -31.77
N LEU A 74 -8.56 38.19 -30.74
CA LEU A 74 -8.92 39.21 -29.75
C LEU A 74 -8.10 40.49 -29.92
N LYS A 75 -8.77 41.60 -29.61
CA LYS A 75 -8.16 42.93 -29.50
C LYS A 75 -8.09 43.37 -28.04
N ASP A 76 -7.11 44.20 -27.73
CA ASP A 76 -7.03 44.90 -26.44
C ASP A 76 -8.02 46.08 -26.40
N ASN A 77 -8.06 46.75 -25.26
CA ASN A 77 -8.90 47.93 -25.03
C ASN A 77 -8.44 49.16 -25.85
N ASN A 78 -7.27 49.12 -26.48
CA ASN A 78 -6.83 50.13 -27.44
C ASN A 78 -7.24 49.77 -28.89
N GLY A 79 -7.82 48.59 -29.10
CA GLY A 79 -8.21 48.06 -30.40
C GLY A 79 -7.07 47.39 -31.19
N ALA A 80 -5.89 47.21 -30.60
CA ALA A 80 -4.76 46.53 -31.20
C ALA A 80 -4.93 45.00 -31.12
N ALA A 81 -4.45 44.27 -32.12
CA ALA A 81 -4.47 42.81 -32.11
C ALA A 81 -3.50 42.28 -31.04
N THR A 82 -3.97 41.32 -30.24
CA THR A 82 -3.19 40.79 -29.09
C THR A 82 -2.44 39.50 -29.39
N GLY A 83 -2.80 38.82 -30.49
CA GLY A 83 -2.35 37.45 -30.76
C GLY A 83 -3.13 36.38 -29.99
N ALA A 84 -3.90 36.77 -28.96
CA ALA A 84 -4.79 35.87 -28.24
C ALA A 84 -6.06 35.56 -29.04
N ASP A 85 -6.65 34.41 -28.77
CA ASP A 85 -7.91 33.99 -29.35
C ASP A 85 -8.87 33.39 -28.30
N VAL A 86 -10.17 33.43 -28.58
CA VAL A 86 -11.20 32.85 -27.71
C VAL A 86 -12.05 31.82 -28.44
N THR A 87 -12.43 30.78 -27.70
CA THR A 87 -13.51 29.84 -28.02
C THR A 87 -14.44 29.71 -26.81
N TRP A 88 -15.71 29.37 -27.04
CA TRP A 88 -16.65 29.19 -25.94
C TRP A 88 -17.79 28.23 -26.30
N SER A 89 -18.45 27.72 -25.28
CA SER A 89 -19.63 26.88 -25.38
C SER A 89 -20.62 27.21 -24.27
N SER A 90 -21.87 27.38 -24.68
CA SER A 90 -23.04 27.58 -23.86
C SER A 90 -24.23 26.89 -24.54
N LYS A 91 -25.31 26.60 -23.80
CA LYS A 91 -26.53 26.02 -24.38
C LYS A 91 -27.21 26.99 -25.36
N ASN A 92 -27.27 28.25 -24.97
CA ASN A 92 -27.86 29.36 -25.71
C ASN A 92 -27.29 30.70 -25.19
N ILE A 93 -27.66 31.78 -25.87
CA ILE A 93 -27.60 33.14 -25.34
C ILE A 93 -29.00 33.56 -24.89
N TRP A 94 -29.05 34.44 -23.88
CA TRP A 94 -30.28 35.07 -23.44
C TRP A 94 -30.04 36.53 -23.04
N GLN A 95 -31.11 37.24 -22.73
CA GLN A 95 -31.04 38.65 -22.36
C GLN A 95 -32.10 39.04 -21.34
N THR A 96 -31.83 40.10 -20.58
CA THR A 96 -32.80 40.70 -19.66
C THR A 96 -33.76 41.64 -20.40
N SER A 97 -34.89 41.98 -19.77
CA SER A 97 -35.83 42.98 -20.27
C SER A 97 -35.42 44.44 -19.98
N ALA A 98 -34.21 44.65 -19.44
CA ALA A 98 -33.70 45.96 -19.11
C ALA A 98 -33.49 46.83 -20.36
N ALA A 99 -33.75 48.13 -20.22
CA ALA A 99 -33.48 49.14 -21.24
C ALA A 99 -32.26 49.96 -20.80
N PRO A 100 -31.04 49.46 -21.03
CA PRO A 100 -29.84 50.01 -20.44
C PRO A 100 -29.54 51.42 -20.94
N THR A 101 -29.02 52.24 -20.04
CA THR A 101 -28.65 53.64 -20.34
C THR A 101 -27.14 53.89 -20.23
N THR A 102 -26.39 52.89 -19.77
CA THR A 102 -24.93 52.91 -19.58
C THR A 102 -24.27 51.77 -20.37
N GLY A 103 -22.95 51.85 -20.60
CA GLY A 103 -22.20 50.73 -21.17
C GLY A 103 -22.20 49.48 -20.27
N ASP A 104 -22.13 49.67 -18.95
CA ASP A 104 -22.28 48.59 -17.97
C ASP A 104 -23.64 47.89 -18.09
N GLY A 105 -24.71 48.66 -18.26
CA GLY A 105 -26.03 48.08 -18.48
C GLY A 105 -26.12 47.31 -19.80
N GLN A 106 -25.42 47.77 -20.85
CA GLN A 106 -25.33 47.03 -22.10
C GLN A 106 -24.55 45.72 -21.96
N LEU A 107 -23.42 45.74 -21.25
CA LEU A 107 -22.65 44.54 -20.93
C LEU A 107 -23.53 43.51 -20.18
N LEU A 108 -24.29 43.96 -19.18
CA LEU A 108 -25.16 43.10 -18.39
C LEU A 108 -26.45 42.69 -19.13
N LYS A 109 -26.77 43.29 -20.28
CA LYS A 109 -28.05 43.02 -20.95
C LYS A 109 -28.12 41.60 -21.49
N GLY A 110 -27.05 41.14 -22.16
CA GLY A 110 -26.95 39.80 -22.73
C GLY A 110 -26.00 38.90 -21.93
N TYR A 111 -26.18 37.59 -22.05
CA TYR A 111 -25.31 36.60 -21.40
C TYR A 111 -25.37 35.23 -22.07
N LEU A 112 -24.30 34.46 -21.89
CA LEU A 112 -24.28 33.02 -22.08
C LEU A 112 -25.15 32.35 -21.02
N ASP A 113 -26.17 31.60 -21.44
CA ASP A 113 -27.11 30.92 -20.56
C ASP A 113 -26.56 29.56 -20.07
N ASP A 114 -26.62 29.36 -18.77
CA ASP A 114 -25.90 28.29 -18.11
C ASP A 114 -26.39 26.88 -18.41
N GLY A 115 -27.62 26.65 -18.87
CA GLY A 115 -28.10 25.36 -19.37
C GLY A 115 -27.44 24.08 -18.79
N ASN A 116 -26.45 23.53 -19.51
CA ASN A 116 -25.65 22.35 -19.12
C ASN A 116 -24.25 22.69 -18.55
N GLY A 117 -23.88 23.97 -18.54
CA GLY A 117 -22.60 24.53 -18.13
C GLY A 117 -22.10 25.54 -19.17
N ILE A 118 -21.21 26.43 -18.75
CA ILE A 118 -20.50 27.35 -19.64
C ILE A 118 -19.02 26.98 -19.61
N ASN A 119 -18.36 27.05 -20.77
CA ASN A 119 -16.92 26.93 -20.89
C ASN A 119 -16.41 28.00 -21.86
N ILE A 120 -15.46 28.83 -21.42
CA ILE A 120 -14.78 29.85 -22.21
C ILE A 120 -13.28 29.54 -22.11
N THR A 121 -12.60 29.50 -23.25
CA THR A 121 -11.15 29.29 -23.33
C THR A 121 -10.52 30.41 -24.12
N VAL A 122 -9.60 31.15 -23.51
CA VAL A 122 -8.76 32.16 -24.15
C VAL A 122 -7.33 31.63 -24.22
N SER A 123 -6.79 31.50 -25.44
CA SER A 123 -5.44 30.99 -25.70
C SER A 123 -4.51 32.11 -26.19
N GLY A 124 -3.20 31.97 -25.95
CA GLY A 124 -2.20 32.89 -26.49
C GLY A 124 -2.11 34.24 -25.74
N LEU A 125 -2.43 34.26 -24.45
CA LEU A 125 -2.27 35.45 -23.62
C LEU A 125 -0.78 35.80 -23.44
N ASP A 126 -0.43 37.03 -23.80
CA ASP A 126 0.93 37.58 -23.69
C ASP A 126 1.12 38.42 -22.42
N PHE A 127 0.41 38.06 -21.35
CA PHE A 127 0.60 38.63 -20.02
C PHE A 127 1.47 37.71 -19.17
N LEU A 128 2.32 38.31 -18.33
CA LEU A 128 3.10 37.53 -17.37
C LEU A 128 2.21 37.10 -16.20
N THR A 129 1.56 38.08 -15.58
CA THR A 129 0.49 37.87 -14.61
C THR A 129 -0.74 38.68 -15.03
N TYR A 130 -1.93 38.16 -14.75
CA TYR A 130 -3.17 38.85 -15.04
C TYR A 130 -4.26 38.54 -14.02
N GLY A 131 -5.17 39.49 -13.89
CA GLY A 131 -6.43 39.35 -13.19
C GLY A 131 -7.59 39.18 -14.16
N VAL A 132 -8.66 38.53 -13.72
CA VAL A 132 -9.85 38.27 -14.52
C VAL A 132 -11.09 38.76 -13.80
N TYR A 133 -11.80 39.70 -14.41
CA TYR A 133 -13.14 40.08 -14.00
C TYR A 133 -14.17 39.26 -14.77
N ILE A 134 -15.10 38.64 -14.06
CA ILE A 134 -16.19 37.84 -14.63
C ILE A 134 -17.50 38.55 -14.32
N TYR A 135 -18.17 39.00 -15.39
CA TYR A 135 -19.43 39.73 -15.32
C TYR A 135 -20.60 38.78 -15.50
N CYS A 136 -21.54 38.81 -14.58
CA CYS A 136 -22.67 37.89 -14.55
C CYS A 136 -23.98 38.66 -14.55
N ASN A 137 -24.93 38.24 -15.39
CA ASN A 137 -26.32 38.64 -15.22
C ASN A 137 -27.24 37.51 -15.64
N THR A 138 -28.52 37.61 -15.25
CA THR A 138 -29.56 36.66 -15.61
C THR A 138 -30.93 37.34 -15.56
N ASP A 139 -31.90 36.83 -16.33
CA ASP A 139 -33.29 37.33 -16.34
C ASP A 139 -34.14 36.71 -15.22
N ASN A 140 -33.65 35.62 -14.63
CA ASN A 140 -34.27 34.88 -13.54
C ASN A 140 -33.22 34.18 -12.67
N GLY A 141 -33.55 33.87 -11.42
CA GLY A 141 -32.66 33.22 -10.45
C GLY A 141 -32.41 34.06 -9.20
N THR A 142 -31.85 33.45 -8.16
CA THR A 142 -31.62 34.08 -6.85
C THR A 142 -30.21 34.64 -6.70
N ASP A 143 -29.23 33.90 -7.21
CA ASP A 143 -27.80 34.10 -7.03
C ASP A 143 -27.03 33.41 -8.16
N PHE A 144 -25.72 33.55 -8.20
CA PHE A 144 -24.83 32.97 -9.21
C PHE A 144 -24.06 31.77 -8.67
N SER A 145 -23.84 30.75 -9.51
CA SER A 145 -22.97 29.64 -9.15
C SER A 145 -21.50 30.08 -9.17
N ALA A 146 -20.69 29.41 -8.36
CA ALA A 146 -19.24 29.56 -8.36
C ALA A 146 -18.67 29.46 -9.79
N LYS A 147 -17.63 30.26 -10.05
CA LYS A 147 -16.96 30.31 -11.37
C LYS A 147 -15.65 29.55 -11.26
N THR A 148 -15.44 28.61 -12.17
CA THR A 148 -14.20 27.83 -12.23
C THR A 148 -13.24 28.53 -13.15
N VAL A 149 -12.10 28.99 -12.63
CA VAL A 149 -11.02 29.63 -13.39
C VAL A 149 -9.79 28.73 -13.33
N ASN A 150 -9.30 28.28 -14.49
CA ASN A 150 -8.14 27.38 -14.59
C ASN A 150 -8.25 26.14 -13.66
N GLY A 151 -9.45 25.55 -13.61
CA GLY A 151 -9.76 24.38 -12.79
C GLY A 151 -10.05 24.64 -11.32
N ILE A 152 -9.92 25.88 -10.83
CA ILE A 152 -10.20 26.25 -9.43
C ILE A 152 -11.54 26.97 -9.35
N SER A 153 -12.46 26.50 -8.50
CA SER A 153 -13.75 27.16 -8.27
C SER A 153 -13.62 28.33 -7.29
N TYR A 154 -14.20 29.47 -7.66
CA TYR A 154 -14.22 30.71 -6.90
C TYR A 154 -15.66 31.17 -6.61
N THR A 155 -15.84 31.72 -5.42
CA THR A 155 -17.10 32.28 -4.90
C THR A 155 -16.82 33.56 -4.10
N TRP A 156 -17.86 34.25 -3.63
CA TRP A 156 -17.73 35.45 -2.81
C TRP A 156 -18.07 35.14 -1.34
N ASN A 157 -17.20 35.51 -0.40
CA ASN A 157 -17.43 35.28 1.03
C ASN A 157 -18.16 36.42 1.76
N GLY A 158 -18.56 37.47 1.03
CA GLY A 158 -19.13 38.70 1.58
C GLY A 158 -18.18 39.90 1.56
N SER A 159 -16.87 39.67 1.40
CA SER A 159 -15.84 40.72 1.39
C SER A 159 -14.83 40.63 0.24
N SER A 160 -14.56 39.41 -0.25
CA SER A 160 -13.58 39.14 -1.30
C SER A 160 -13.92 37.84 -2.03
N THR A 161 -13.36 37.69 -3.23
CA THR A 161 -13.35 36.43 -3.96
C THR A 161 -12.47 35.43 -3.22
N VAL A 162 -12.99 34.23 -2.97
CA VAL A 162 -12.27 33.12 -2.33
C VAL A 162 -12.50 31.82 -3.08
N THR A 163 -11.61 30.85 -2.91
CA THR A 163 -11.83 29.49 -3.42
C THR A 163 -13.02 28.84 -2.72
N GLY A 164 -13.95 28.28 -3.49
CA GLY A 164 -15.15 27.62 -2.98
C GLY A 164 -16.21 27.40 -4.05
N SER A 165 -17.20 26.57 -3.74
CA SER A 165 -18.26 26.15 -4.67
C SER A 165 -19.65 26.70 -4.33
N SER A 166 -19.76 27.56 -3.31
CA SER A 166 -21.03 28.14 -2.87
C SER A 166 -21.62 29.11 -3.90
N GLY A 167 -22.94 29.25 -3.90
CA GLY A 167 -23.63 30.33 -4.62
C GLY A 167 -23.25 31.70 -4.05
N TRP A 168 -23.24 32.73 -4.90
CA TRP A 168 -22.80 34.08 -4.57
C TRP A 168 -23.56 35.15 -5.34
N GLY A 169 -23.48 36.39 -4.86
CA GLY A 169 -24.05 37.53 -5.56
C GLY A 169 -25.57 37.61 -5.52
N ALA A 170 -26.10 38.52 -6.33
CA ALA A 170 -27.53 38.76 -6.46
C ALA A 170 -27.88 39.14 -7.90
N THR A 171 -29.04 38.68 -8.35
CA THR A 171 -29.55 38.90 -9.71
C THR A 171 -30.35 40.22 -9.80
N GLY A 172 -30.67 40.67 -11.01
CA GLY A 172 -31.56 41.82 -11.23
C GLY A 172 -30.91 43.21 -11.12
N THR A 173 -29.59 43.29 -10.94
CA THR A 173 -28.83 44.55 -11.10
C THR A 173 -28.46 44.71 -12.57
N THR A 174 -29.04 45.68 -13.28
CA THR A 174 -28.98 45.74 -14.75
C THR A 174 -28.31 46.97 -15.35
N ASP A 175 -27.81 47.93 -14.55
CA ASP A 175 -27.16 49.16 -15.06
C ASP A 175 -25.87 49.54 -14.30
N GLN A 176 -25.41 48.70 -13.37
CA GLN A 176 -24.18 48.91 -12.60
C GLN A 176 -23.43 47.60 -12.32
N LEU A 177 -22.11 47.68 -12.34
CA LEU A 177 -21.20 46.59 -11.98
C LEU A 177 -20.75 46.75 -10.52
N ILE A 178 -20.97 45.72 -9.71
CA ILE A 178 -20.68 45.69 -8.28
C ILE A 178 -20.01 44.35 -7.94
N GLU A 179 -18.78 44.43 -7.45
CA GLU A 179 -18.02 43.26 -6.99
C GLU A 179 -18.76 42.52 -5.87
N GLY A 180 -18.78 41.20 -5.96
CA GLY A 180 -19.52 40.33 -5.04
C GLY A 180 -21.03 40.31 -5.23
N THR A 181 -21.59 41.16 -6.10
CA THR A 181 -23.00 41.13 -6.50
C THR A 181 -23.17 40.51 -7.88
N ASN A 182 -22.54 41.09 -8.90
CA ASN A 182 -22.62 40.65 -10.30
C ASN A 182 -21.25 40.64 -10.99
N VAL A 183 -20.18 40.89 -10.23
CA VAL A 183 -18.79 40.80 -10.69
C VAL A 183 -17.99 39.94 -9.73
N LEU A 184 -17.19 39.01 -10.26
CA LEU A 184 -16.17 38.28 -9.52
C LEU A 184 -14.79 38.64 -10.08
N TYR A 185 -13.86 39.06 -9.22
CA TYR A 185 -12.47 39.29 -9.61
C TYR A 185 -11.58 38.15 -9.12
N VAL A 186 -10.83 37.54 -10.03
CA VAL A 186 -9.87 36.47 -9.76
C VAL A 186 -8.48 36.94 -10.17
N ASP A 187 -7.60 37.18 -9.21
CA ASP A 187 -6.24 37.67 -9.43
C ASP A 187 -5.22 36.52 -9.57
N GLY A 188 -3.97 36.88 -9.86
CA GLY A 188 -2.80 36.00 -9.75
C GLY A 188 -2.72 34.90 -10.80
N GLN A 189 -3.37 35.07 -11.94
CA GLN A 189 -3.28 34.10 -13.03
C GLN A 189 -1.97 34.29 -13.80
N THR A 190 -1.34 33.17 -14.17
CA THR A 190 -0.01 33.17 -14.80
C THR A 190 0.09 32.30 -16.06
N ALA A 191 -0.97 31.58 -16.44
CA ALA A 191 -0.93 30.67 -17.58
C ALA A 191 -1.12 31.43 -18.91
N SER A 192 -0.48 30.99 -19.99
CA SER A 192 -0.73 31.56 -21.33
C SER A 192 -2.11 31.20 -21.91
N SER A 193 -2.87 30.36 -21.21
CA SER A 193 -4.25 29.98 -21.54
C SER A 193 -5.13 30.16 -20.30
N LEU A 194 -6.28 30.80 -20.49
CA LEU A 194 -7.30 31.02 -19.47
C LEU A 194 -8.55 30.18 -19.78
N THR A 195 -8.98 29.38 -18.83
CA THR A 195 -10.28 28.69 -18.89
C THR A 195 -11.22 29.24 -17.82
N ILE A 196 -12.47 29.51 -18.19
CA ILE A 196 -13.52 29.97 -17.29
C ILE A 196 -14.76 29.11 -17.51
N GLY A 197 -15.36 28.61 -16.44
CA GLY A 197 -16.60 27.87 -16.54
C GLY A 197 -17.54 28.05 -15.36
N SER A 198 -18.73 27.50 -15.49
CA SER A 198 -19.77 27.51 -14.46
C SER A 198 -20.59 26.23 -14.51
N THR A 199 -21.16 25.81 -13.38
CA THR A 199 -22.12 24.70 -13.34
C THR A 199 -23.41 25.10 -14.05
N GLY A 200 -24.01 24.16 -14.80
CA GLY A 200 -25.27 24.41 -15.50
C GLY A 200 -26.50 24.21 -14.62
N ASN A 201 -27.51 25.06 -14.83
CA ASN A 201 -28.84 24.91 -14.25
C ASN A 201 -29.92 25.01 -15.34
N SER A 202 -30.38 23.86 -15.82
CA SER A 202 -31.41 23.79 -16.87
C SER A 202 -32.83 24.16 -16.42
N SER A 203 -33.07 24.39 -15.12
CA SER A 203 -34.41 24.75 -14.61
C SER A 203 -34.76 26.23 -14.78
N GLY A 204 -33.75 27.09 -14.99
CA GLY A 204 -33.92 28.54 -15.02
C GLY A 204 -34.29 29.18 -13.66
N THR A 205 -34.33 28.41 -12.57
CA THR A 205 -34.70 28.87 -11.21
C THR A 205 -33.60 28.56 -10.19
N GLY A 206 -33.47 29.36 -9.13
CA GLY A 206 -32.41 29.22 -8.12
C GLY A 206 -31.06 29.79 -8.59
N THR A 207 -29.96 29.14 -8.20
CA THR A 207 -28.60 29.58 -8.51
C THR A 207 -28.25 29.38 -9.99
N ARG A 208 -27.77 30.43 -10.67
CA ARG A 208 -27.50 30.44 -12.12
C ARG A 208 -26.02 30.57 -12.47
N GLY A 209 -25.56 29.86 -13.50
CA GLY A 209 -24.18 29.90 -13.97
C GLY A 209 -23.82 31.05 -14.92
N CYS A 210 -24.79 31.85 -15.36
CA CYS A 210 -24.67 32.78 -16.50
C CYS A 210 -23.45 33.72 -16.46
N ILE A 211 -22.91 34.03 -17.65
CA ILE A 211 -21.77 34.94 -17.85
C ILE A 211 -22.10 35.91 -18.99
N SER A 212 -22.09 37.21 -18.68
CA SER A 212 -22.29 38.31 -19.63
C SER A 212 -21.03 38.66 -20.40
N GLY A 213 -19.90 38.69 -19.70
CA GLY A 213 -18.62 39.04 -20.30
C GLY A 213 -17.48 38.85 -19.33
N ILE A 214 -16.26 39.05 -19.83
CA ILE A 214 -15.04 38.95 -19.05
C ILE A 214 -14.07 40.08 -19.42
N GLN A 215 -13.23 40.49 -18.47
CA GLN A 215 -12.08 41.35 -18.72
C GLN A 215 -10.82 40.70 -18.16
N ILE A 216 -9.80 40.59 -19.01
CA ILE A 216 -8.49 40.02 -18.68
C ILE A 216 -7.51 41.19 -18.62
N VAL A 217 -6.92 41.40 -17.46
CA VAL A 217 -6.22 42.64 -17.12
C VAL A 217 -4.79 42.31 -16.79
N ASN A 218 -3.83 42.90 -17.50
CA ASN A 218 -2.42 42.77 -17.15
C ASN A 218 -2.18 43.35 -15.75
N THR A 219 -1.66 42.53 -14.83
CA THR A 219 -1.35 42.93 -13.45
C THR A 219 0.15 43.00 -13.17
N TYR A 220 0.97 42.75 -14.19
CA TYR A 220 2.41 42.85 -14.06
C TYR A 220 2.88 44.28 -14.31
N ASP A 221 3.41 44.92 -13.27
CA ASP A 221 3.89 46.32 -13.32
C ASP A 221 5.34 46.45 -13.81
N GLY A 222 6.05 45.34 -14.01
CA GLY A 222 7.45 45.32 -14.42
C GLY A 222 7.68 45.46 -15.92
N ALA A 223 8.95 45.48 -16.32
CA ALA A 223 9.34 45.63 -17.72
C ALA A 223 9.39 44.29 -18.47
N LYS A 224 8.74 44.24 -19.64
CA LYS A 224 8.92 43.16 -20.63
C LYS A 224 10.08 43.50 -21.56
N ILE A 225 11.03 42.58 -21.68
CA ILE A 225 12.12 42.65 -22.66
C ILE A 225 11.87 41.63 -23.76
N ALA A 226 11.61 42.08 -24.99
CA ALA A 226 11.47 41.20 -26.14
C ALA A 226 12.78 41.13 -26.93
N ALA A 227 13.27 39.92 -27.20
CA ALA A 227 14.49 39.70 -27.97
C ALA A 227 14.35 38.55 -28.96
N THR A 228 15.02 38.67 -30.10
CA THR A 228 15.16 37.59 -31.08
C THR A 228 16.63 37.20 -31.17
N LEU A 229 16.94 35.92 -30.98
CA LEU A 229 18.29 35.39 -31.10
C LEU A 229 18.43 34.57 -32.37
N ASP A 230 19.49 34.87 -33.13
CA ASP A 230 19.83 34.25 -34.41
C ASP A 230 20.83 33.10 -34.24
N GLY A 231 20.47 32.11 -33.42
CA GLY A 231 21.31 30.95 -33.13
C GLY A 231 22.68 31.28 -32.50
N GLY A 232 23.49 30.25 -32.27
CA GLY A 232 24.89 30.41 -31.87
C GLY A 232 25.08 30.74 -30.38
N THR A 233 26.23 31.29 -30.01
CA THR A 233 26.58 31.57 -28.61
C THR A 233 26.84 33.06 -28.41
N SER A 234 26.18 33.65 -27.42
CA SER A 234 26.34 35.06 -27.06
C SER A 234 26.45 35.24 -25.55
N ALA A 235 27.14 36.29 -25.12
CA ALA A 235 27.18 36.68 -23.71
C ALA A 235 25.86 37.36 -23.30
N TRP A 236 25.40 37.10 -22.07
CA TRP A 236 24.27 37.80 -21.47
C TRP A 236 24.69 39.22 -21.12
N THR A 237 24.51 40.14 -22.06
CA THR A 237 24.83 41.56 -21.91
C THR A 237 23.59 42.41 -22.14
N ASP A 238 23.51 43.54 -21.44
CA ASP A 238 22.40 44.51 -21.56
C ASP A 238 22.24 45.02 -23.01
N SER A 239 23.32 45.06 -23.79
CA SER A 239 23.24 45.51 -25.20
C SER A 239 22.59 44.50 -26.14
N LEU A 240 22.66 43.19 -25.83
CA LEU A 240 22.16 42.14 -26.71
C LEU A 240 20.64 41.97 -26.60
N LEU A 241 20.08 42.18 -25.40
CA LEU A 241 18.65 42.04 -25.13
C LEU A 241 17.94 43.40 -25.05
N GLY A 242 18.59 44.49 -25.50
CA GLY A 242 18.04 45.85 -25.51
C GLY A 242 18.54 46.69 -24.33
N THR A 243 19.05 47.88 -24.62
CA THR A 243 19.66 48.80 -23.65
C THR A 243 18.69 49.36 -22.60
N ALA A 244 17.40 49.02 -22.68
CA ALA A 244 16.41 49.38 -21.68
C ALA A 244 16.29 48.25 -20.65
N ALA A 245 17.07 48.38 -19.56
CA ALA A 245 16.76 47.84 -18.25
C ALA A 245 16.84 46.32 -18.01
N TRP A 246 17.93 45.65 -18.41
CA TRP A 246 18.44 44.55 -17.56
C TRP A 246 19.13 45.16 -16.32
N THR A 247 18.36 45.80 -15.43
CA THR A 247 18.93 46.25 -14.16
C THR A 247 19.07 45.02 -13.28
N ASP A 248 20.32 44.65 -13.00
CA ASP A 248 20.66 43.69 -11.96
C ASP A 248 20.20 44.26 -10.61
N SER A 249 18.92 44.04 -10.28
CA SER A 249 18.27 44.36 -9.01
C SER A 249 18.42 45.81 -8.49
N THR A 250 17.47 46.70 -8.81
CA THR A 250 17.03 47.81 -7.90
C THR A 250 15.71 48.48 -8.31
N ALA A 251 15.15 48.21 -9.50
CA ALA A 251 13.83 48.77 -9.85
C ALA A 251 12.75 48.08 -9.01
N SER A 252 11.84 48.83 -8.40
CA SER A 252 10.78 48.30 -7.52
C SER A 252 9.81 47.36 -8.23
N ASP A 253 9.77 47.40 -9.57
CA ASP A 253 8.65 46.87 -10.35
C ASP A 253 8.98 45.55 -11.09
N GLY A 254 10.24 45.11 -11.12
CA GLY A 254 10.64 43.82 -11.71
C GLY A 254 10.93 43.83 -13.23
N THR A 255 11.48 42.74 -13.78
CA THR A 255 11.77 42.59 -15.23
C THR A 255 11.70 41.13 -15.67
N TYR A 256 11.19 40.87 -16.87
CA TYR A 256 11.27 39.56 -17.51
C TYR A 256 11.64 39.63 -18.98
N ALA A 257 12.16 38.52 -19.53
CA ALA A 257 12.47 38.41 -20.95
C ALA A 257 11.57 37.41 -21.69
N SER A 258 11.16 37.83 -22.88
CA SER A 258 10.53 37.00 -23.90
C SER A 258 11.49 36.86 -25.08
N ILE A 259 11.98 35.64 -25.29
CA ILE A 259 13.03 35.32 -26.24
C ILE A 259 12.49 34.37 -27.31
N ASP A 260 12.64 34.80 -28.56
CA ASP A 260 12.38 33.98 -29.74
C ASP A 260 13.70 33.57 -30.40
N VAL A 261 13.89 32.29 -30.69
CA VAL A 261 15.10 31.77 -31.35
C VAL A 261 14.76 31.28 -32.75
N THR A 262 15.26 31.96 -33.79
CA THR A 262 14.75 31.81 -35.16
C THR A 262 15.64 31.00 -36.12
N ASN A 263 16.91 30.70 -35.79
CA ASN A 263 17.84 29.94 -36.65
C ASN A 263 18.77 28.97 -35.89
N GLY A 264 18.24 27.85 -35.43
CA GLY A 264 19.00 26.82 -34.70
C GLY A 264 19.14 27.14 -33.20
N PRO A 265 19.81 26.28 -32.40
CA PRO A 265 19.92 26.50 -30.96
C PRO A 265 20.77 27.74 -30.65
N SER A 266 20.33 28.51 -29.66
CA SER A 266 21.05 29.66 -29.10
C SER A 266 21.57 29.34 -27.71
N THR A 267 22.73 29.86 -27.34
CA THR A 267 23.28 29.83 -25.98
C THR A 267 23.53 31.25 -25.48
N LEU A 268 22.95 31.60 -24.35
CA LEU A 268 23.18 32.84 -23.63
C LEU A 268 24.04 32.55 -22.39
N THR A 269 25.20 33.19 -22.30
CA THR A 269 26.21 32.88 -21.27
C THR A 269 26.25 33.97 -20.20
N ILE A 270 25.92 33.61 -18.96
CA ILE A 270 26.15 34.44 -17.78
C ILE A 270 27.63 34.33 -17.41
N ALA A 271 28.34 35.44 -17.21
CA ALA A 271 29.75 35.38 -16.87
C ALA A 271 29.97 34.64 -15.53
N GLY A 272 31.10 33.92 -15.43
CA GLY A 272 31.39 33.10 -14.25
C GLY A 272 31.47 33.94 -12.97
N GLY A 273 30.75 33.52 -11.93
CA GLY A 273 30.66 34.24 -10.65
C GLY A 273 29.63 35.37 -10.62
N GLU A 274 28.96 35.66 -11.73
CA GLU A 274 27.83 36.59 -11.77
C GLU A 274 26.50 35.87 -11.58
N THR A 275 25.53 36.60 -11.00
CA THR A 275 24.13 36.19 -10.91
C THR A 275 23.30 37.13 -11.76
N ARG A 276 22.35 36.59 -12.54
CA ARG A 276 21.31 37.39 -13.20
C ARG A 276 19.98 37.13 -12.53
N SER A 277 19.26 38.19 -12.20
CA SER A 277 17.91 38.10 -11.61
C SER A 277 16.83 38.44 -12.64
N THR A 278 15.75 37.67 -12.67
CA THR A 278 14.60 37.91 -13.55
C THR A 278 13.32 37.39 -12.92
N ASP A 279 12.20 38.06 -13.17
CA ASP A 279 10.88 37.60 -12.72
C ASP A 279 10.34 36.46 -13.58
N ALA A 280 10.76 36.40 -14.85
CA ALA A 280 10.46 35.29 -15.73
C ALA A 280 11.41 35.17 -16.92
N LEU A 281 11.40 33.99 -17.52
CA LEU A 281 11.98 33.72 -18.82
C LEU A 281 10.95 33.00 -19.69
N VAL A 282 10.52 33.66 -20.77
CA VAL A 282 9.58 33.13 -21.75
C VAL A 282 10.34 32.79 -23.02
N VAL A 283 10.29 31.53 -23.45
CA VAL A 283 10.90 31.06 -24.70
C VAL A 283 9.78 30.75 -25.70
N SER A 284 9.53 31.68 -26.62
CA SER A 284 8.42 31.60 -27.57
C SER A 284 8.72 30.76 -28.81
N GLY A 285 10.00 30.50 -29.09
CA GLY A 285 10.44 29.75 -30.27
C GLY A 285 11.88 29.21 -30.16
N GLY A 286 12.15 28.10 -30.83
CA GLY A 286 13.46 27.46 -30.94
C GLY A 286 14.03 26.89 -29.64
N ASN A 287 15.34 26.66 -29.59
CA ASN A 287 16.01 26.07 -28.43
C ASN A 287 16.98 27.06 -27.80
N LEU A 288 16.82 27.34 -26.51
CA LEU A 288 17.66 28.28 -25.77
C LEU A 288 18.42 27.54 -24.68
N THR A 289 19.73 27.74 -24.59
CA THR A 289 20.56 27.32 -23.45
C THR A 289 21.01 28.54 -22.67
N ILE A 290 20.80 28.56 -21.36
CA ILE A 290 21.47 29.48 -20.44
C ILE A 290 22.65 28.73 -19.82
N SER A 291 23.85 29.31 -19.89
CA SER A 291 25.07 28.67 -19.37
C SER A 291 25.89 29.64 -18.52
N GLY A 292 26.87 29.12 -17.78
CA GLY A 292 27.84 29.92 -17.03
C GLY A 292 27.47 30.12 -15.58
N GLY A 293 27.36 31.38 -15.13
CA GLY A 293 27.16 31.80 -13.73
C GLY A 293 25.88 31.29 -13.05
N SER A 294 25.04 32.19 -12.55
CA SER A 294 23.83 31.83 -11.80
C SER A 294 22.60 32.59 -12.28
N LEU A 295 21.44 31.93 -12.32
CA LEU A 295 20.15 32.55 -12.61
C LEU A 295 19.27 32.52 -11.36
N ASN A 296 18.80 33.68 -10.93
CA ASN A 296 17.94 33.85 -9.77
C ASN A 296 16.53 34.30 -10.21
N LEU A 297 15.52 33.49 -9.89
CA LEU A 297 14.13 33.82 -10.18
C LEU A 297 13.54 34.65 -9.03
N THR A 298 13.04 35.83 -9.38
CA THR A 298 12.40 36.78 -8.45
C THR A 298 10.90 36.90 -8.76
N GLY A 299 10.17 37.66 -7.94
CA GLY A 299 8.75 37.94 -8.21
C GLY A 299 7.92 36.65 -8.43
N PRO A 300 7.15 36.56 -9.53
CA PRO A 300 6.41 35.35 -9.91
C PRO A 300 7.29 34.12 -10.22
N GLY A 301 8.52 34.32 -10.65
CA GLY A 301 9.48 33.26 -10.94
C GLY A 301 9.06 32.30 -12.05
N ILE A 302 8.60 32.79 -13.20
CA ILE A 302 8.00 31.94 -14.25
C ILE A 302 9.05 31.50 -15.29
N LEU A 303 9.10 30.21 -15.61
CA LEU A 303 9.79 29.69 -16.78
C LEU A 303 8.74 29.16 -17.76
N ARG A 304 8.47 29.90 -18.84
CA ARG A 304 7.43 29.55 -19.81
C ARG A 304 8.06 29.12 -21.13
N VAL A 305 7.75 27.92 -21.61
CA VAL A 305 8.36 27.34 -22.81
C VAL A 305 7.28 26.89 -23.78
N ALA A 306 7.25 27.48 -24.98
CA ALA A 306 6.25 27.18 -26.01
C ALA A 306 6.31 25.72 -26.52
N GLU A 307 5.25 25.24 -27.16
CA GLU A 307 5.21 23.90 -27.73
C GLU A 307 6.34 23.66 -28.74
N GLY A 308 7.03 22.52 -28.65
CA GLY A 308 8.15 22.17 -29.52
C GLY A 308 9.46 22.94 -29.24
N THR A 309 9.50 23.76 -28.19
CA THR A 309 10.69 24.52 -27.78
C THR A 309 11.32 23.96 -26.51
N THR A 310 12.61 24.27 -26.31
CA THR A 310 13.38 23.80 -25.15
C THR A 310 14.16 24.94 -24.52
N LEU A 311 14.07 25.06 -23.19
CA LEU A 311 14.94 25.89 -22.36
C LEU A 311 15.90 25.00 -21.57
N THR A 312 17.19 25.04 -21.87
CA THR A 312 18.23 24.32 -21.13
C THR A 312 18.96 25.25 -20.17
N LEU A 313 18.90 24.98 -18.89
CA LEU A 313 19.60 25.69 -17.83
C LEU A 313 20.86 24.89 -17.45
N SER A 314 22.00 25.24 -18.03
CA SER A 314 23.34 24.79 -17.65
C SER A 314 24.05 25.81 -16.75
N THR A 315 23.26 26.42 -15.87
CA THR A 315 23.59 27.45 -14.88
C THR A 315 22.93 27.03 -13.57
N SER A 316 23.42 27.50 -12.42
CA SER A 316 22.72 27.23 -11.16
C SER A 316 21.43 28.07 -11.07
N LEU A 317 20.28 27.43 -10.90
CA LEU A 317 18.99 28.11 -10.71
C LEU A 317 18.65 28.27 -9.22
N THR A 318 18.21 29.47 -8.81
CA THR A 318 17.68 29.76 -7.46
C THR A 318 16.35 30.50 -7.48
N GLY A 319 15.65 30.54 -6.35
CA GLY A 319 14.39 31.28 -6.18
C GLY A 319 13.14 30.41 -6.23
N ASN A 320 11.98 31.02 -6.51
CA ASN A 320 10.73 30.31 -6.78
C ASN A 320 10.62 30.02 -8.29
N ALA A 321 10.22 28.81 -8.68
CA ALA A 321 10.01 28.48 -10.10
C ALA A 321 8.58 27.98 -10.35
N ALA A 322 7.87 28.65 -11.25
CA ALA A 322 6.61 28.19 -11.84
C ALA A 322 6.85 27.80 -13.30
N LEU A 323 6.73 26.52 -13.62
CA LEU A 323 6.94 26.02 -14.99
C LEU A 323 5.63 26.05 -15.78
N ASP A 324 5.65 26.69 -16.94
CA ASP A 324 4.47 26.89 -17.79
C ASP A 324 4.78 26.60 -19.27
N GLY A 325 3.73 26.39 -20.06
CA GLY A 325 3.81 26.07 -21.47
C GLY A 325 4.02 24.57 -21.76
N ALA A 326 3.86 24.21 -23.04
CA ALA A 326 3.90 22.82 -23.50
C ALA A 326 5.30 22.33 -23.90
N GLY A 327 6.30 23.21 -23.91
CA GLY A 327 7.69 22.86 -24.17
C GLY A 327 8.38 22.23 -22.97
N THR A 328 9.71 22.12 -23.04
CA THR A 328 10.52 21.45 -22.01
C THR A 328 11.54 22.39 -21.37
N VAL A 329 11.55 22.45 -20.04
CA VAL A 329 12.65 23.02 -19.26
C VAL A 329 13.60 21.90 -18.88
N ILE A 330 14.88 22.02 -19.24
CA ILE A 330 15.95 21.10 -18.87
C ILE A 330 16.82 21.80 -17.83
N MET A 331 16.94 21.25 -16.63
CA MET A 331 17.86 21.73 -15.60
C MET A 331 19.07 20.78 -15.54
N ASN A 332 20.24 21.31 -15.91
CA ASN A 332 21.52 20.63 -15.79
C ASN A 332 22.27 21.15 -14.56
N GLY A 333 23.17 20.33 -14.01
CA GLY A 333 23.98 20.70 -12.85
C GLY A 333 23.15 20.84 -11.56
N THR A 334 23.62 21.67 -10.62
CA THR A 334 23.01 21.80 -9.28
C THR A 334 22.11 23.02 -9.18
N ASN A 335 20.85 22.79 -8.83
CA ASN A 335 19.78 23.78 -8.73
C ASN A 335 19.16 23.76 -7.33
N SER A 336 18.80 24.93 -6.81
CA SER A 336 18.29 25.08 -5.44
C SER A 336 17.11 26.06 -5.41
N LEU A 337 15.90 25.53 -5.37
CA LEU A 337 14.66 26.30 -5.37
C LEU A 337 14.05 26.41 -3.97
N THR A 338 13.34 27.50 -3.72
CA THR A 338 12.48 27.64 -2.53
C THR A 338 11.11 27.01 -2.75
N SER A 339 10.59 27.02 -3.97
CA SER A 339 9.37 26.32 -4.38
C SER A 339 9.38 25.95 -5.87
N LEU A 340 8.64 24.90 -6.22
CA LEU A 340 8.39 24.49 -7.61
C LEU A 340 6.88 24.29 -7.83
N SER A 341 6.33 24.91 -8.88
CA SER A 341 4.90 24.81 -9.23
C SER A 341 4.67 24.80 -10.75
N GLY A 342 3.41 24.63 -11.16
CA GLY A 342 3.00 24.72 -12.56
C GLY A 342 2.93 23.37 -13.29
N GLY A 343 2.56 23.43 -14.57
CA GLY A 343 2.27 22.26 -15.41
C GLY A 343 3.26 22.01 -16.54
N GLY A 344 4.28 22.86 -16.72
CA GLY A 344 5.27 22.71 -17.78
C GLY A 344 6.16 21.47 -17.59
N ASN A 345 6.70 20.91 -18.68
CA ASN A 345 7.53 19.72 -18.62
C ASN A 345 8.94 20.05 -18.08
N LEU A 346 9.43 19.23 -17.13
CA LEU A 346 10.74 19.34 -16.52
C LEU A 346 11.60 18.12 -16.84
N MET A 347 12.83 18.33 -17.27
CA MET A 347 13.86 17.31 -17.36
C MET A 347 15.07 17.70 -16.49
N LEU A 348 15.56 16.79 -15.66
CA LEU A 348 16.88 16.91 -15.07
C LEU A 348 17.87 16.16 -15.94
N GLY A 349 18.97 16.81 -16.35
CA GLY A 349 20.03 16.13 -17.10
C GLY A 349 20.81 15.12 -16.27
N ASP A 350 21.72 14.39 -16.90
CA ASP A 350 22.56 13.41 -16.20
C ASP A 350 23.41 14.08 -15.11
N ASN A 351 23.48 13.45 -13.93
CA ASN A 351 24.14 13.94 -12.72
C ASN A 351 23.63 15.31 -12.23
N ALA A 352 22.49 15.79 -12.71
CA ALA A 352 21.89 17.03 -12.22
C ALA A 352 21.27 16.83 -10.84
N SER A 353 21.23 17.89 -10.05
CA SER A 353 20.58 17.89 -8.74
C SER A 353 19.62 19.07 -8.59
N LEU A 354 18.47 18.81 -7.96
CA LEU A 354 17.47 19.82 -7.63
C LEU A 354 17.09 19.70 -6.14
N SER A 355 17.43 20.71 -5.36
CA SER A 355 17.03 20.84 -3.96
C SER A 355 15.86 21.82 -3.83
N ILE A 356 14.82 21.46 -3.07
CA ILE A 356 13.64 22.30 -2.82
C ILE A 356 13.45 22.46 -1.30
N THR A 357 13.61 23.68 -0.80
CA THR A 357 13.77 23.92 0.65
C THR A 357 12.53 24.48 1.37
N GLY A 358 11.50 24.95 0.67
CA GLY A 358 10.35 25.67 1.25
C GLY A 358 8.99 24.95 1.17
N ASP A 359 8.96 23.63 1.38
CA ASP A 359 7.98 22.68 0.83
C ASP A 359 6.46 22.91 1.02
N ALA A 360 6.01 23.81 1.91
CA ALA A 360 4.60 23.84 2.33
C ALA A 360 3.59 24.23 1.24
N VAL A 361 4.03 24.80 0.11
CA VAL A 361 3.15 25.37 -0.95
C VAL A 361 3.49 24.85 -2.36
N SER A 362 4.52 24.02 -2.53
CA SER A 362 4.93 23.54 -3.87
C SER A 362 3.88 22.60 -4.46
N ARG A 363 3.37 22.91 -5.66
CA ARG A 363 2.35 22.13 -6.39
C ARG A 363 2.77 22.00 -7.86
N TYR A 364 3.65 21.06 -8.13
CA TYR A 364 4.07 20.74 -9.49
C TYR A 364 3.19 19.65 -10.08
N THR A 365 2.65 19.89 -11.28
CA THR A 365 1.74 18.98 -11.96
C THR A 365 2.19 18.54 -13.35
N GLY A 366 3.32 19.05 -13.81
CA GLY A 366 3.88 18.72 -15.13
C GLY A 366 4.54 17.33 -15.20
N SER A 367 5.02 16.98 -16.38
CA SER A 367 5.78 15.75 -16.60
C SER A 367 7.22 15.92 -16.13
N LEU A 368 7.76 14.93 -15.41
CA LEU A 368 9.15 14.93 -14.92
C LEU A 368 9.95 13.81 -15.59
N THR A 369 11.09 14.18 -16.19
CA THR A 369 12.11 13.24 -16.70
C THR A 369 13.39 13.39 -15.90
N LEU A 370 13.96 12.30 -15.42
CA LEU A 370 15.23 12.28 -14.69
C LEU A 370 16.30 11.57 -15.53
N GLY A 371 17.39 12.27 -15.81
CA GLY A 371 18.60 11.70 -16.42
C GLY A 371 19.35 10.78 -15.48
N GLU A 372 20.42 10.16 -15.98
CA GLU A 372 21.19 9.18 -15.23
C GLU A 372 21.83 9.83 -13.99
N ASN A 373 21.69 9.20 -12.81
CA ASN A 373 22.17 9.72 -11.52
C ASN A 373 21.64 11.11 -11.13
N ALA A 374 20.53 11.57 -11.73
CA ALA A 374 19.89 12.81 -11.32
C ALA A 374 19.24 12.65 -9.93
N THR A 375 19.30 13.70 -9.11
CA THR A 375 18.78 13.67 -7.73
C THR A 375 17.82 14.81 -7.46
N ILE A 376 16.71 14.53 -6.78
CA ILE A 376 15.83 15.54 -6.22
C ILE A 376 15.82 15.39 -4.70
N THR A 377 15.91 16.50 -3.98
CA THR A 377 15.78 16.54 -2.53
C THR A 377 14.69 17.55 -2.16
N ALA A 378 13.61 17.09 -1.54
CA ALA A 378 12.51 17.92 -1.06
C ALA A 378 11.99 17.38 0.26
N SER A 379 11.70 18.24 1.23
CA SER A 379 11.36 17.81 2.59
C SER A 379 9.93 17.27 2.73
N ASN A 380 8.95 17.80 1.98
CA ASN A 380 7.57 17.28 1.84
C ASN A 380 6.95 17.73 0.50
N PRO A 381 7.28 17.11 -0.64
CA PRO A 381 6.74 17.52 -1.94
C PRO A 381 5.25 17.14 -2.09
N ASN A 382 4.36 18.13 -2.28
CA ASN A 382 2.97 17.88 -2.72
C ASN A 382 2.92 17.80 -4.25
N TRP A 383 3.48 16.72 -4.82
CA TRP A 383 3.57 16.53 -6.27
C TRP A 383 2.41 15.67 -6.78
N THR A 384 1.86 16.06 -7.94
CA THR A 384 0.81 15.31 -8.61
C THR A 384 1.11 15.27 -10.10
N PHE A 385 1.78 14.23 -10.57
CA PHE A 385 2.15 14.12 -11.98
C PHE A 385 0.90 13.83 -12.82
N GLY A 386 0.53 14.75 -13.72
CA GLY A 386 -0.55 14.54 -14.68
C GLY A 386 -0.23 13.49 -15.76
N GLY A 387 1.02 13.03 -15.84
CA GLY A 387 1.53 12.05 -16.79
C GLY A 387 2.51 11.05 -16.16
N ALA A 388 3.23 10.31 -17.00
CA ALA A 388 4.22 9.33 -16.54
C ALA A 388 5.47 10.03 -15.96
N LEU A 389 5.90 9.59 -14.79
CA LEU A 389 7.24 9.88 -14.28
C LEU A 389 8.22 8.98 -15.03
N THR A 390 9.18 9.57 -15.77
CA THR A 390 10.19 8.82 -16.53
C THR A 390 11.55 9.00 -15.88
N MET A 391 12.24 7.89 -15.61
CA MET A 391 13.56 7.92 -14.98
C MET A 391 14.53 7.06 -15.77
N ALA A 392 15.63 7.66 -16.24
CA ALA A 392 16.74 6.96 -16.85
C ALA A 392 17.69 6.47 -15.75
N ALA A 393 17.85 5.16 -15.52
CA ALA A 393 18.74 4.67 -14.47
C ALA A 393 19.40 3.30 -14.75
N ALA A 394 20.62 3.15 -14.22
CA ALA A 394 21.34 1.89 -14.06
C ALA A 394 21.37 1.36 -12.61
N ASN A 395 21.11 2.23 -11.62
CA ASN A 395 20.90 1.89 -10.20
C ASN A 395 19.98 2.95 -9.58
N TYR A 396 18.84 2.57 -9.02
CA TYR A 396 17.87 3.51 -8.47
C TYR A 396 17.28 3.03 -7.13
N ASN A 397 17.10 3.96 -6.18
CA ASN A 397 16.41 3.75 -4.92
C ASN A 397 15.33 4.84 -4.75
N ALA A 398 14.10 4.51 -5.15
CA ALA A 398 12.92 5.29 -4.86
C ALA A 398 12.42 5.03 -3.45
N ASN A 399 11.98 6.06 -2.72
CA ASN A 399 11.02 5.89 -1.63
C ASN A 399 9.59 6.25 -2.07
N ASP A 400 8.53 5.70 -1.48
CA ASP A 400 7.14 6.05 -1.82
C ASP A 400 6.80 7.52 -1.54
N SER A 401 7.56 8.15 -0.64
CA SER A 401 7.26 9.45 -0.02
C SER A 401 7.05 10.60 -1.01
N TRP A 402 7.53 10.48 -2.26
CA TRP A 402 7.44 11.50 -3.31
C TRP A 402 6.57 11.08 -4.50
N ALA A 403 6.12 9.82 -4.58
CA ALA A 403 5.41 9.24 -5.73
C ALA A 403 3.90 9.01 -5.50
N HIS A 404 3.38 9.35 -4.30
CA HIS A 404 2.03 9.00 -3.82
C HIS A 404 0.83 9.28 -4.74
N ASN A 405 0.97 10.11 -5.77
CA ASN A 405 -0.12 10.45 -6.70
C ASN A 405 0.22 10.21 -8.18
N ALA A 406 1.36 9.56 -8.49
CA ALA A 406 1.64 9.18 -9.87
C ALA A 406 0.69 8.07 -10.32
N SER A 407 0.16 8.16 -11.54
CA SER A 407 -0.67 7.10 -12.13
C SER A 407 0.15 5.89 -12.57
N SER A 408 1.42 6.09 -12.88
CA SER A 408 2.40 5.07 -13.27
C SER A 408 3.83 5.61 -13.17
N LEU A 409 4.78 4.70 -13.03
CA LEU A 409 6.22 4.97 -13.09
C LEU A 409 6.83 4.22 -14.29
N THR A 410 7.55 4.93 -15.16
CA THR A 410 8.31 4.33 -16.26
C THR A 410 9.80 4.46 -15.98
N LEU A 411 10.46 3.32 -15.90
CA LEU A 411 11.89 3.22 -15.70
C LEU A 411 12.54 2.85 -17.04
N THR A 412 13.36 3.76 -17.56
CA THR A 412 14.11 3.57 -18.81
C THR A 412 15.58 3.33 -18.49
N GLY A 413 16.27 2.45 -19.24
CA GLY A 413 17.66 2.09 -18.98
C GLY A 413 17.84 0.64 -18.55
N ALA A 414 19.09 0.20 -18.49
CA ALA A 414 19.47 -1.17 -18.13
C ALA A 414 20.16 -1.17 -16.76
N GLY A 415 19.72 -2.03 -15.84
CA GLY A 415 20.30 -2.13 -14.49
C GLY A 415 19.39 -2.76 -13.43
N ASP A 416 19.90 -2.84 -12.21
CA ASP A 416 19.12 -3.28 -11.04
C ASP A 416 18.37 -2.07 -10.47
N VAL A 417 17.03 -2.13 -10.47
CA VAL A 417 16.19 -1.05 -9.93
C VAL A 417 15.55 -1.50 -8.64
N GLU A 418 15.66 -0.70 -7.58
CA GLU A 418 14.97 -0.90 -6.31
C GLU A 418 13.90 0.18 -6.09
N TYR A 419 12.65 -0.25 -5.92
CA TYR A 419 11.54 0.62 -5.53
C TYR A 419 11.11 0.31 -4.09
N THR A 420 11.31 1.26 -3.19
CA THR A 420 10.82 1.17 -1.81
C THR A 420 9.44 1.78 -1.69
N PHE A 421 8.49 1.05 -1.12
CA PHE A 421 7.15 1.57 -0.85
C PHE A 421 6.78 1.48 0.64
N GLU A 422 6.07 2.47 1.16
CA GLU A 422 5.79 2.64 2.59
C GLU A 422 4.38 2.19 2.98
N GLY A 423 3.51 1.85 2.02
CA GLY A 423 2.15 1.35 2.26
C GLY A 423 1.23 1.51 1.05
N GLY A 424 -0.05 1.21 1.21
CA GLY A 424 -1.03 1.39 0.13
C GLY A 424 -0.84 0.40 -1.03
N THR A 425 -1.41 0.72 -2.20
CA THR A 425 -1.30 -0.12 -3.39
C THR A 425 -0.12 0.32 -4.24
N LEU A 426 0.77 -0.61 -4.59
CA LEU A 426 1.90 -0.37 -5.48
C LEU A 426 1.41 0.18 -6.83
N ILE A 427 1.84 1.40 -7.18
CA ILE A 427 1.55 2.02 -8.48
C ILE A 427 2.10 1.16 -9.63
N PRO A 428 1.50 1.15 -10.83
CA PRO A 428 2.06 0.44 -11.99
C PRO A 428 3.50 0.90 -12.29
N ILE A 429 4.42 -0.04 -12.45
CA ILE A 429 5.84 0.21 -12.77
C ILE A 429 6.16 -0.50 -14.07
N THR A 430 6.51 0.25 -15.11
CA THR A 430 7.04 -0.31 -16.36
C THR A 430 8.55 -0.23 -16.33
N HIS A 431 9.23 -1.37 -16.44
CA HIS A 431 10.69 -1.45 -16.57
C HIS A 431 11.04 -2.35 -17.75
N ALA A 432 12.00 -1.92 -18.58
CA ALA A 432 12.36 -2.63 -19.80
C ALA A 432 13.04 -3.99 -19.53
N ASP A 433 13.68 -4.14 -18.36
CA ASP A 433 14.45 -5.32 -17.98
C ASP A 433 13.78 -6.08 -16.81
N SER A 434 13.90 -7.41 -16.79
CA SER A 434 13.22 -8.31 -15.85
C SER A 434 13.90 -8.43 -14.46
N THR A 435 14.41 -7.32 -13.90
CA THR A 435 15.24 -7.29 -12.67
C THR A 435 14.70 -6.39 -11.54
N LEU A 436 13.47 -5.86 -11.67
CA LEU A 436 12.92 -4.94 -10.66
C LEU A 436 12.87 -5.59 -9.26
N THR A 437 13.46 -4.90 -8.30
CA THR A 437 13.36 -5.18 -6.88
C THR A 437 12.34 -4.24 -6.25
N VAL A 438 11.37 -4.78 -5.51
CA VAL A 438 10.41 -3.99 -4.73
C VAL A 438 10.64 -4.27 -3.25
N ARG A 439 10.84 -3.22 -2.45
CA ARG A 439 11.14 -3.28 -1.02
C ARG A 439 10.02 -2.63 -0.20
N LYS A 440 9.57 -3.30 0.86
CA LYS A 440 8.63 -2.76 1.86
C LYS A 440 9.34 -2.54 3.18
N THR A 441 9.42 -1.29 3.67
CA THR A 441 10.30 -0.93 4.81
C THR A 441 9.58 -0.52 6.10
N THR A 442 8.28 -0.29 6.06
CA THR A 442 7.50 0.20 7.22
C THR A 442 6.53 -0.87 7.76
N ASP A 443 6.04 -0.71 8.98
CA ASP A 443 5.11 -1.66 9.62
C ASP A 443 3.68 -1.65 9.07
N SER A 444 3.37 -0.78 8.11
CA SER A 444 2.04 -0.67 7.50
C SER A 444 1.73 -1.85 6.54
N THR A 445 0.49 -1.92 6.07
CA THR A 445 0.09 -2.82 5.00
C THR A 445 0.33 -2.20 3.62
N GLY A 446 1.00 -2.97 2.76
CA GLY A 446 1.13 -2.74 1.33
C GLY A 446 0.35 -3.77 0.51
N SER A 447 -0.03 -3.42 -0.72
CA SER A 447 -0.75 -4.29 -1.66
C SER A 447 -0.11 -4.29 -3.04
N ILE A 448 -0.01 -5.45 -3.67
CA ILE A 448 0.46 -5.63 -5.05
C ILE A 448 -0.68 -6.24 -5.88
N GLY A 449 -1.16 -5.51 -6.89
CA GLY A 449 -2.27 -5.91 -7.76
C GLY A 449 -1.83 -6.61 -9.06
N ALA A 450 -2.81 -6.87 -9.96
CA ALA A 450 -2.62 -7.60 -11.22
C ALA A 450 -1.57 -7.03 -12.16
N ASN A 451 -1.38 -5.71 -12.13
CA ASN A 451 -0.50 -5.01 -13.06
C ASN A 451 0.99 -5.33 -12.85
N HIS A 452 1.32 -6.13 -11.82
CA HIS A 452 2.69 -6.43 -11.40
C HIS A 452 3.03 -7.91 -11.45
N VAL A 453 2.24 -8.71 -12.16
CA VAL A 453 2.39 -10.18 -12.22
C VAL A 453 3.73 -10.65 -12.74
N SER A 454 4.34 -9.90 -13.66
CA SER A 454 5.63 -10.25 -14.29
C SER A 454 6.75 -9.26 -14.00
N ASP A 455 6.40 -8.11 -13.45
CA ASP A 455 7.28 -6.94 -13.52
C ASP A 455 8.26 -6.92 -12.35
N ILE A 456 7.94 -7.62 -11.26
CA ILE A 456 8.74 -7.67 -10.03
C ILE A 456 9.55 -8.98 -10.00
N ALA A 457 10.87 -8.88 -10.18
CA ALA A 457 11.76 -10.03 -10.06
C ALA A 457 12.04 -10.40 -8.60
N HIS A 458 12.27 -9.39 -7.76
CA HIS A 458 12.67 -9.59 -6.37
C HIS A 458 11.73 -8.81 -5.44
N LEU A 459 11.09 -9.50 -4.49
CA LEU A 459 10.28 -8.86 -3.46
C LEU A 459 11.01 -8.94 -2.11
N MET A 460 11.22 -7.79 -1.46
CA MET A 460 11.78 -7.69 -0.11
C MET A 460 10.77 -7.06 0.83
N ILE A 461 10.48 -7.73 1.94
CA ILE A 461 9.55 -7.24 2.96
C ILE A 461 10.33 -7.10 4.26
N ASP A 462 10.93 -5.94 4.49
CA ASP A 462 11.73 -5.69 5.69
C ASP A 462 10.83 -5.55 6.93
N ALA A 463 9.63 -5.00 6.77
CA ALA A 463 8.65 -4.79 7.85
C ALA A 463 7.20 -4.80 7.35
N GLY A 464 6.25 -4.98 8.27
CA GLY A 464 4.81 -4.91 7.99
C GLY A 464 4.25 -6.08 7.18
N THR A 465 3.22 -5.81 6.37
CA THR A 465 2.52 -6.82 5.56
C THR A 465 2.51 -6.43 4.09
N VAL A 466 2.74 -7.37 3.18
CA VAL A 466 2.43 -7.25 1.75
C VAL A 466 1.34 -8.24 1.37
N ASN A 467 0.24 -7.73 0.82
CA ASN A 467 -0.86 -8.52 0.29
C ASN A 467 -0.78 -8.59 -1.23
N LEU A 468 -0.83 -9.80 -1.80
CA LEU A 468 -1.15 -9.99 -3.20
C LEU A 468 -2.68 -10.04 -3.31
N THR A 469 -3.28 -9.01 -3.92
CA THR A 469 -4.71 -8.73 -3.75
C THR A 469 -5.57 -9.05 -4.97
N GLU A 470 -4.98 -9.47 -6.09
CA GLU A 470 -5.76 -9.76 -7.29
C GLU A 470 -6.31 -11.18 -7.30
N GLU A 471 -7.61 -11.31 -7.61
CA GLU A 471 -8.27 -12.61 -7.77
C GLU A 471 -7.81 -13.33 -9.04
N ASN A 472 -7.76 -14.66 -9.00
CA ASN A 472 -7.43 -15.56 -10.11
C ASN A 472 -6.14 -15.18 -10.85
N THR A 473 -5.15 -14.68 -10.11
CA THR A 473 -3.94 -14.09 -10.67
C THR A 473 -2.70 -14.88 -10.28
N SER A 474 -1.81 -15.08 -11.26
CA SER A 474 -0.53 -15.78 -11.06
C SER A 474 0.60 -14.76 -11.09
N TYR A 475 1.36 -14.69 -10.00
CA TYR A 475 2.51 -13.80 -9.89
C TYR A 475 3.81 -14.57 -10.15
N THR A 476 4.78 -13.91 -10.76
CA THR A 476 6.12 -14.46 -10.99
C THR A 476 7.11 -13.68 -10.13
N PHE A 477 7.88 -14.39 -9.31
CA PHE A 477 9.00 -13.82 -8.55
C PHE A 477 10.22 -14.74 -8.64
N GLN A 478 11.41 -14.21 -8.86
CA GLN A 478 12.63 -15.00 -8.74
C GLN A 478 12.94 -15.28 -7.27
N THR A 479 12.95 -14.22 -6.45
CA THR A 479 13.20 -14.33 -5.02
C THR A 479 12.22 -13.50 -4.21
N ILE A 480 11.88 -13.99 -3.03
CA ILE A 480 11.10 -13.27 -2.02
C ILE A 480 11.88 -13.31 -0.72
N THR A 481 12.08 -12.18 -0.06
CA THR A 481 12.62 -12.12 1.31
C THR A 481 11.56 -11.59 2.24
N ILE A 482 11.20 -12.39 3.24
CA ILE A 482 10.28 -11.99 4.32
C ILE A 482 11.13 -11.77 5.57
N GLY A 483 11.28 -10.49 5.92
CA GLY A 483 12.05 -9.99 7.05
C GLY A 483 11.45 -10.39 8.40
N GLN A 484 12.13 -9.99 9.48
CA GLN A 484 11.74 -10.37 10.84
C GLN A 484 10.35 -9.84 11.18
N ASN A 485 9.46 -10.70 11.68
CA ASN A 485 8.06 -10.37 11.99
C ASN A 485 7.23 -9.81 10.80
N ALA A 486 7.78 -9.85 9.58
CA ALA A 486 7.09 -9.39 8.40
C ALA A 486 6.19 -10.47 7.81
N LYS A 487 5.25 -10.08 6.96
CA LYS A 487 4.24 -10.98 6.41
C LYS A 487 4.09 -10.81 4.90
N LEU A 488 4.14 -11.93 4.17
CA LEU A 488 3.59 -12.03 2.82
C LEU A 488 2.26 -12.77 2.89
N SER A 489 1.22 -12.19 2.30
CA SER A 489 -0.11 -12.79 2.21
C SER A 489 -0.56 -12.92 0.76
N LEU A 490 -0.86 -14.14 0.33
CA LEU A 490 -1.68 -14.40 -0.85
C LEU A 490 -3.12 -14.18 -0.41
N ALA A 491 -3.65 -12.96 -0.55
CA ALA A 491 -4.85 -12.53 0.17
C ALA A 491 -6.16 -12.81 -0.58
N ALA A 492 -6.11 -12.85 -1.91
CA ALA A 492 -7.28 -12.96 -2.77
C ALA A 492 -7.55 -14.38 -3.28
N TYR A 493 -8.78 -14.60 -3.76
CA TYR A 493 -9.19 -15.90 -4.26
C TYR A 493 -8.43 -16.27 -5.53
N GLY A 494 -7.79 -17.43 -5.57
CA GLY A 494 -7.08 -17.93 -6.74
C GLY A 494 -5.73 -17.27 -7.03
N THR A 495 -5.17 -16.55 -6.06
CA THR A 495 -3.81 -16.01 -6.14
C THR A 495 -2.76 -17.11 -5.99
N VAL A 496 -1.84 -17.26 -6.96
CA VAL A 496 -0.77 -18.29 -6.95
C VAL A 496 0.57 -17.74 -7.46
N PHE A 497 1.63 -18.54 -7.36
CA PHE A 497 2.87 -18.29 -8.10
C PHE A 497 2.86 -19.08 -9.41
N GLU A 498 3.19 -18.43 -10.52
CA GLU A 498 3.34 -19.10 -11.82
C GLU A 498 4.62 -19.94 -11.87
N ASN A 499 5.68 -19.44 -11.23
CA ASN A 499 6.96 -20.11 -11.10
C ASN A 499 7.20 -20.64 -9.67
N THR A 500 8.41 -21.13 -9.40
CA THR A 500 8.81 -21.61 -8.05
C THR A 500 9.82 -20.63 -7.45
N PRO A 501 9.38 -19.55 -6.77
CA PRO A 501 10.27 -18.58 -6.15
C PRO A 501 11.14 -19.22 -5.07
N SER A 502 12.35 -18.66 -4.91
CA SER A 502 13.16 -18.89 -3.70
C SER A 502 12.73 -17.91 -2.62
N ILE A 503 12.15 -18.41 -1.53
CA ILE A 503 11.65 -17.58 -0.43
C ILE A 503 12.59 -17.70 0.76
N LEU A 504 13.20 -16.60 1.20
CA LEU A 504 13.93 -16.53 2.46
C LEU A 504 13.01 -16.00 3.55
N MET A 505 12.83 -16.76 4.63
CA MET A 505 11.98 -16.39 5.76
C MET A 505 12.82 -16.22 7.04
N LYS A 506 12.73 -15.05 7.66
CA LYS A 506 13.45 -14.69 8.90
C LYS A 506 12.61 -14.96 10.15
N SER A 507 13.22 -14.86 11.33
CA SER A 507 12.56 -15.07 12.63
C SER A 507 11.23 -14.31 12.77
N GLY A 508 10.17 -15.00 13.18
CA GLY A 508 8.83 -14.45 13.37
C GLY A 508 8.06 -14.12 12.09
N SER A 509 8.67 -14.33 10.91
CA SER A 509 8.01 -14.05 9.62
C SER A 509 6.82 -14.98 9.36
N MET A 510 5.88 -14.49 8.55
CA MET A 510 4.68 -15.23 8.18
C MET A 510 4.51 -15.30 6.66
N PHE A 511 4.32 -16.51 6.15
CA PHE A 511 3.78 -16.73 4.81
C PHE A 511 2.34 -17.23 4.94
N GLU A 512 1.40 -16.41 4.48
CA GLU A 512 -0.03 -16.68 4.60
C GLU A 512 -0.64 -16.97 3.22
N MET A 513 -1.32 -18.11 3.12
CA MET A 513 -1.96 -18.60 1.91
C MET A 513 -3.48 -18.56 2.10
N LEU A 514 -4.10 -17.39 1.95
CA LEU A 514 -5.56 -17.22 2.02
C LEU A 514 -6.18 -17.48 0.66
N ASN A 515 -7.20 -18.33 0.57
CA ASN A 515 -8.02 -18.46 -0.64
C ASN A 515 -7.26 -18.79 -1.94
N SER A 516 -5.99 -19.20 -1.87
CA SER A 516 -5.18 -19.65 -3.01
C SER A 516 -5.74 -20.96 -3.56
N LYS A 517 -6.77 -20.84 -4.38
CA LYS A 517 -7.41 -21.93 -5.12
C LYS A 517 -7.54 -21.51 -6.57
N SER A 518 -6.65 -22.01 -7.43
CA SER A 518 -6.93 -21.97 -8.87
C SER A 518 -8.07 -22.94 -9.19
N TRP A 519 -8.85 -22.65 -10.24
CA TRP A 519 -9.99 -23.43 -10.75
C TRP A 519 -9.69 -24.92 -11.02
N ASN A 520 -8.42 -25.33 -10.96
CA ASN A 520 -7.87 -26.62 -11.37
C ASN A 520 -6.98 -27.32 -10.28
N ASN A 521 -7.03 -26.91 -9.01
CA ASN A 521 -6.11 -27.38 -7.94
C ASN A 521 -4.62 -27.05 -8.18
N THR A 522 -4.27 -25.90 -8.76
CA THR A 522 -2.85 -25.51 -8.90
C THR A 522 -2.19 -25.32 -7.52
N LEU A 523 -1.05 -25.99 -7.35
CA LEU A 523 -0.10 -25.96 -6.23
C LEU A 523 0.50 -24.56 -6.04
N VAL A 524 0.64 -24.09 -4.81
CA VAL A 524 1.57 -22.99 -4.52
C VAL A 524 2.94 -23.62 -4.34
N ASN A 525 3.82 -23.45 -5.32
CA ASN A 525 5.16 -24.05 -5.28
C ASN A 525 6.18 -23.00 -4.85
N ALA A 526 6.97 -23.29 -3.82
CA ALA A 526 8.03 -22.39 -3.37
C ALA A 526 9.22 -23.18 -2.78
N ASN A 527 10.42 -22.66 -2.94
CA ASN A 527 11.61 -23.15 -2.24
C ASN A 527 11.86 -22.24 -1.04
N ILE A 528 11.38 -22.65 0.13
CA ILE A 528 11.47 -21.87 1.37
C ILE A 528 12.77 -22.21 2.09
N THR A 529 13.59 -21.20 2.34
CA THR A 529 14.73 -21.25 3.25
C THR A 529 14.34 -20.61 4.58
N VAL A 530 14.42 -21.38 5.66
CA VAL A 530 14.14 -20.93 7.03
C VAL A 530 15.44 -20.49 7.69
N ASP A 531 15.56 -19.19 7.97
CA ASP A 531 16.69 -18.57 8.65
C ASP A 531 16.20 -17.91 9.94
N ALA A 532 15.80 -18.75 10.90
CA ALA A 532 14.99 -18.38 12.05
C ALA A 532 15.25 -19.23 13.31
N ALA A 533 16.51 -19.30 13.76
CA ALA A 533 16.90 -20.13 14.90
C ALA A 533 16.15 -19.84 16.22
N ASP A 534 15.69 -18.60 16.44
CA ASP A 534 15.09 -18.18 17.72
C ASP A 534 13.57 -18.37 17.82
N SER A 535 12.79 -17.71 16.95
CA SER A 535 11.31 -17.66 17.04
C SER A 535 10.60 -18.46 15.95
N GLY A 536 11.35 -19.15 15.09
CA GLY A 536 10.81 -19.92 13.96
C GLY A 536 10.12 -19.05 12.91
N ILE A 537 9.37 -19.69 12.03
CA ILE A 537 8.52 -19.07 11.01
C ILE A 537 7.10 -19.59 11.10
N THR A 538 6.14 -18.82 10.59
CA THR A 538 4.75 -19.26 10.49
C THR A 538 4.33 -19.47 9.05
N VAL A 539 3.76 -20.64 8.75
CA VAL A 539 3.03 -20.91 7.51
C VAL A 539 1.56 -21.05 7.87
N ALA A 540 0.77 -20.06 7.46
CA ALA A 540 -0.65 -19.98 7.77
C ALA A 540 -1.48 -20.30 6.53
N GLY A 541 -2.51 -21.13 6.69
CA GLY A 541 -3.42 -21.49 5.61
C GLY A 541 -4.87 -21.52 6.06
N SER A 542 -5.76 -20.98 5.22
CA SER A 542 -7.21 -21.09 5.34
C SER A 542 -7.83 -21.11 3.95
N LEU A 543 -8.74 -22.07 3.75
CA LEU A 543 -9.26 -22.36 2.42
C LEU A 543 -10.77 -22.19 2.33
N TYR A 544 -11.24 -21.96 1.12
CA TYR A 544 -12.59 -22.26 0.62
C TYR A 544 -12.48 -23.53 -0.26
N GLY A 545 -12.70 -24.74 0.30
CA GLY A 545 -12.55 -26.04 -0.40
C GLY A 545 -11.41 -26.94 0.13
N ASP A 546 -11.15 -28.09 -0.50
CA ASP A 546 -10.27 -29.18 0.01
C ASP A 546 -8.90 -29.32 -0.71
N GLY A 547 -8.34 -28.25 -1.31
CA GLY A 547 -7.31 -28.39 -2.36
C GLY A 547 -6.14 -27.40 -2.44
N THR A 548 -5.76 -26.67 -1.39
CA THR A 548 -4.49 -25.91 -1.41
C THR A 548 -3.35 -26.81 -0.98
N GLU A 549 -2.35 -26.92 -1.83
CA GLU A 549 -1.15 -27.70 -1.62
C GLU A 549 0.06 -26.75 -1.64
N LEU A 550 0.89 -26.79 -0.60
CA LEU A 550 2.19 -26.14 -0.57
C LEU A 550 3.25 -27.15 -1.03
N GLY A 551 3.80 -26.92 -2.21
CA GLY A 551 4.85 -27.74 -2.81
C GLY A 551 6.22 -27.08 -2.79
N GLY A 552 7.20 -27.84 -3.25
CA GLY A 552 8.59 -27.40 -3.37
C GLY A 552 9.43 -27.95 -2.24
N THR A 553 10.25 -27.11 -1.63
CA THR A 553 11.15 -27.51 -0.54
C THR A 553 11.04 -26.54 0.61
N ILE A 554 11.23 -27.04 1.83
CA ILE A 554 11.42 -26.20 3.02
C ILE A 554 12.69 -26.69 3.70
N THR A 555 13.72 -25.86 3.72
CA THR A 555 15.04 -26.21 4.30
C THR A 555 15.48 -25.13 5.27
N GLY A 556 16.04 -25.48 6.41
CA GLY A 556 16.54 -24.48 7.33
C GLY A 556 16.73 -24.97 8.75
N GLU A 557 16.57 -24.05 9.69
CA GLU A 557 16.73 -24.30 11.14
C GLU A 557 15.66 -23.57 11.96
N GLY A 558 15.44 -24.02 13.19
CA GLY A 558 14.43 -23.46 14.09
C GLY A 558 13.11 -24.24 14.07
N GLU A 559 11.98 -23.54 14.15
CA GLU A 559 10.63 -24.14 14.16
C GLU A 559 9.81 -23.64 12.96
N ILE A 560 9.06 -24.53 12.31
CA ILE A 560 7.96 -24.16 11.40
C ILE A 560 6.64 -24.36 12.14
N LEU A 561 5.87 -23.30 12.29
CA LEU A 561 4.50 -23.38 12.78
C LEU A 561 3.50 -23.43 11.62
N PHE A 562 2.83 -24.57 11.47
CA PHE A 562 1.64 -24.70 10.62
C PHE A 562 0.38 -24.37 11.42
N THR A 563 -0.32 -23.30 11.02
CA THR A 563 -1.49 -22.77 11.74
C THR A 563 -2.64 -22.39 10.80
N HIS A 564 -3.76 -21.97 11.39
CA HIS A 564 -4.90 -21.37 10.70
C HIS A 564 -4.60 -19.91 10.32
N SER A 565 -5.18 -19.42 9.22
CA SER A 565 -5.16 -17.97 8.94
C SER A 565 -6.13 -17.21 9.83
N SER A 566 -6.09 -15.88 9.78
CA SER A 566 -7.01 -15.02 10.52
C SER A 566 -8.50 -15.15 10.13
N SER A 567 -8.83 -15.83 9.03
CA SER A 567 -10.20 -15.82 8.45
C SER A 567 -10.79 -17.19 8.10
N GLY A 568 -10.19 -18.33 8.49
CA GLY A 568 -10.92 -19.60 8.41
C GLY A 568 -10.19 -20.86 8.88
N THR A 569 -10.90 -21.99 8.85
CA THR A 569 -10.57 -23.22 9.59
C THR A 569 -10.32 -24.45 8.71
N ASN A 570 -10.53 -24.36 7.39
CA ASN A 570 -10.41 -25.50 6.48
C ASN A 570 -8.98 -26.03 6.36
N GLY A 571 -8.84 -27.31 6.01
CA GLY A 571 -7.54 -27.98 5.93
C GLY A 571 -6.70 -27.62 4.70
N TYR A 572 -5.40 -27.91 4.75
CA TYR A 572 -4.50 -27.79 3.59
C TYR A 572 -3.42 -28.88 3.61
N THR A 573 -2.80 -29.12 2.45
CA THR A 573 -1.76 -30.14 2.26
C THR A 573 -0.39 -29.49 2.12
N VAL A 574 0.62 -30.07 2.78
CA VAL A 574 2.04 -29.71 2.62
C VAL A 574 2.75 -30.90 1.98
N SER A 575 2.96 -30.79 0.67
CA SER A 575 3.70 -31.76 -0.14
C SER A 575 5.17 -31.43 -0.28
N SER A 576 5.59 -30.29 0.24
CA SER A 576 6.99 -29.87 0.27
C SER A 576 7.86 -30.90 0.99
N VAL A 577 9.07 -31.11 0.48
CA VAL A 577 10.11 -31.84 1.22
C VAL A 577 10.69 -30.92 2.29
N ILE A 578 10.52 -31.28 3.55
CA ILE A 578 11.03 -30.55 4.70
C ILE A 578 12.32 -31.21 5.21
N SER A 579 13.41 -30.44 5.28
CA SER A 579 14.73 -30.93 5.68
C SER A 579 15.50 -29.94 6.55
N ASP A 580 16.41 -30.47 7.37
CA ASP A 580 17.42 -29.67 8.06
C ASP A 580 18.35 -28.99 7.02
N LYS A 581 18.90 -27.83 7.37
CA LYS A 581 19.90 -27.14 6.53
C LYS A 581 21.18 -27.96 6.41
N ASP A 582 21.63 -28.53 7.52
CA ASP A 582 22.77 -29.43 7.63
C ASP A 582 22.65 -30.26 8.94
N ALA A 583 23.69 -31.02 9.30
CA ALA A 583 23.66 -31.91 10.45
C ALA A 583 23.62 -31.17 11.81
N ASP A 584 24.11 -29.93 11.87
CA ASP A 584 24.23 -29.15 13.10
C ASP A 584 23.01 -28.25 13.32
N HIS A 585 22.30 -27.90 12.25
CA HIS A 585 21.14 -26.99 12.28
C HIS A 585 19.83 -27.74 12.05
N LYS A 586 19.11 -28.01 13.14
CA LYS A 586 17.88 -28.82 13.14
C LYS A 586 16.62 -27.97 12.95
N LEU A 587 15.68 -28.53 12.19
CA LEU A 587 14.35 -27.98 11.99
C LEU A 587 13.30 -28.82 12.72
N SER A 588 12.41 -28.16 13.45
CA SER A 588 11.24 -28.77 14.09
C SER A 588 9.95 -28.30 13.43
N VAL A 589 8.90 -29.11 13.52
CA VAL A 589 7.57 -28.79 13.01
C VAL A 589 6.58 -28.72 14.16
N ARG A 590 5.82 -27.64 14.24
CA ARG A 590 4.68 -27.50 15.15
C ARG A 590 3.40 -27.35 14.35
N VAL A 591 2.35 -28.06 14.77
CA VAL A 591 1.01 -27.89 14.20
C VAL A 591 0.05 -27.41 15.28
N ASN A 592 -0.56 -26.25 15.05
CA ASN A 592 -1.59 -25.67 15.91
C ASN A 592 -2.75 -25.13 15.07
N LYS A 593 -3.54 -26.04 14.51
CA LYS A 593 -4.67 -25.69 13.63
C LYS A 593 -5.99 -26.14 14.24
N THR A 594 -7.10 -25.52 13.87
CA THR A 594 -8.45 -26.00 14.28
C THR A 594 -9.04 -27.05 13.33
N GLY A 595 -8.52 -27.14 12.10
CA GLY A 595 -8.85 -28.15 11.09
C GLY A 595 -7.70 -29.14 10.81
N SER A 596 -7.66 -29.70 9.60
CA SER A 596 -6.66 -30.71 9.20
C SER A 596 -5.41 -30.09 8.53
N VAL A 597 -4.23 -30.62 8.79
CA VAL A 597 -3.02 -30.43 7.97
C VAL A 597 -2.59 -31.80 7.46
N THR A 598 -2.50 -31.96 6.14
CA THR A 598 -1.96 -33.19 5.54
C THR A 598 -0.48 -33.00 5.25
N LEU A 599 0.39 -33.80 5.84
CA LEU A 599 1.81 -33.84 5.53
C LEU A 599 2.08 -35.02 4.57
N SER A 600 2.43 -34.71 3.33
CA SER A 600 2.66 -35.69 2.24
C SER A 600 4.11 -35.78 1.79
N GLY A 601 4.94 -34.78 2.11
CA GLY A 601 6.35 -34.76 1.75
C GLY A 601 7.16 -35.91 2.35
N ASN A 602 8.21 -36.33 1.63
CA ASN A 602 9.21 -37.28 2.14
C ASN A 602 10.24 -36.53 2.99
N ASN A 603 9.87 -36.25 4.24
CA ASN A 603 10.61 -35.31 5.07
C ASN A 603 11.80 -35.97 5.79
N THR A 604 12.86 -35.18 6.02
CA THR A 604 14.11 -35.65 6.66
C THR A 604 14.54 -34.81 7.86
N TYR A 605 13.82 -33.74 8.22
CA TYR A 605 14.12 -32.92 9.39
C TYR A 605 14.22 -33.75 10.68
N SER A 606 15.15 -33.37 11.56
CA SER A 606 15.50 -34.16 12.75
C SER A 606 15.08 -33.52 14.09
N GLY A 607 14.60 -32.27 14.08
CA GLY A 607 14.16 -31.57 15.30
C GLY A 607 12.86 -32.10 15.91
N GLY A 608 12.10 -32.92 15.18
CA GLY A 608 10.86 -33.56 15.66
C GLY A 608 9.59 -32.79 15.31
N THR A 609 8.44 -33.41 15.62
CA THR A 609 7.10 -32.85 15.36
C THR A 609 6.33 -32.67 16.66
N THR A 610 5.70 -31.52 16.86
CA THR A 610 4.78 -31.27 17.98
C THR A 610 3.38 -30.94 17.45
N ILE A 611 2.37 -31.70 17.86
CA ILE A 611 0.97 -31.46 17.54
C ILE A 611 0.31 -30.91 18.80
N THR A 612 -0.25 -29.70 18.72
CA THR A 612 -0.96 -29.06 19.84
C THR A 612 -2.44 -28.82 19.55
N GLY A 613 -2.87 -28.93 18.29
CA GLY A 613 -4.26 -28.74 17.91
C GLY A 613 -4.56 -29.25 16.49
N GLY A 614 -5.83 -29.57 16.25
CA GLY A 614 -6.34 -29.98 14.93
C GLY A 614 -6.02 -31.44 14.61
N THR A 615 -6.12 -31.80 13.34
CA THR A 615 -5.77 -33.15 12.86
C THR A 615 -4.55 -33.06 11.96
N VAL A 616 -3.49 -33.81 12.26
CA VAL A 616 -2.37 -34.01 11.33
C VAL A 616 -2.56 -35.34 10.64
N GLN A 617 -2.69 -35.34 9.33
CA GLN A 617 -2.77 -36.55 8.52
C GLN A 617 -1.45 -36.80 7.79
N THR A 618 -0.90 -38.01 7.87
CA THR A 618 0.32 -38.37 7.13
C THR A 618 -0.02 -39.10 5.84
N ASN A 619 0.61 -38.75 4.71
CA ASN A 619 0.50 -39.47 3.45
C ASN A 619 1.82 -40.11 2.98
N SER A 620 2.86 -40.06 3.80
CA SER A 620 4.15 -40.74 3.61
C SER A 620 4.64 -41.33 4.93
N ALA A 621 5.40 -42.43 4.86
CA ALA A 621 6.04 -43.07 6.01
C ALA A 621 7.05 -42.16 6.72
N THR A 622 7.61 -41.16 6.02
CA THR A 622 8.55 -40.17 6.59
C THR A 622 7.96 -38.77 6.69
N ALA A 623 6.62 -38.63 6.59
CA ALA A 623 5.94 -37.33 6.64
C ALA A 623 6.24 -36.52 7.92
N LEU A 624 6.54 -37.19 9.03
CA LEU A 624 6.84 -36.56 10.32
C LEU A 624 8.35 -36.37 10.58
N GLY A 625 9.19 -36.53 9.55
CA GLY A 625 10.64 -36.43 9.67
C GLY A 625 11.26 -37.61 10.42
N GLN A 626 12.48 -37.41 10.93
CA GLN A 626 13.25 -38.44 11.64
C GLN A 626 13.22 -38.29 13.17
N GLY A 627 12.81 -37.12 13.68
CA GLY A 627 12.75 -36.83 15.10
C GLY A 627 11.55 -37.47 15.82
N SER A 628 11.47 -37.28 17.14
CA SER A 628 10.31 -37.72 17.94
C SER A 628 9.05 -36.91 17.62
N VAL A 629 7.89 -37.52 17.81
CA VAL A 629 6.58 -36.87 17.66
C VAL A 629 5.94 -36.70 19.03
N ILE A 630 5.57 -35.49 19.40
CA ILE A 630 4.87 -35.17 20.65
C ILE A 630 3.46 -34.73 20.31
N ILE A 631 2.46 -35.37 20.91
CA ILE A 631 1.05 -35.01 20.78
C ILE A 631 0.61 -34.43 22.11
N ASN A 632 0.48 -33.11 22.16
CA ASN A 632 0.11 -32.32 23.33
C ASN A 632 -1.19 -31.56 23.07
N GLY A 633 -2.13 -32.23 22.39
CA GLY A 633 -3.38 -31.65 21.88
C GLY A 633 -3.60 -32.00 20.40
N GLY A 634 -4.86 -32.13 19.99
CA GLY A 634 -5.21 -32.53 18.62
C GLY A 634 -5.14 -34.04 18.36
N THR A 635 -5.05 -34.41 17.08
CA THR A 635 -5.14 -35.78 16.59
C THR A 635 -4.06 -36.06 15.55
N LEU A 636 -3.30 -37.14 15.71
CA LEU A 636 -2.47 -37.71 14.63
C LEU A 636 -3.24 -38.82 13.91
N ASN A 637 -3.51 -38.63 12.63
CA ASN A 637 -4.04 -39.66 11.74
C ASN A 637 -2.89 -40.20 10.87
N ALA A 638 -2.41 -41.39 11.21
CA ALA A 638 -1.30 -42.03 10.51
C ALA A 638 -1.69 -42.52 9.10
N ASN A 639 -2.98 -42.53 8.73
CA ASN A 639 -3.48 -42.95 7.40
C ASN A 639 -2.85 -44.26 6.89
N SER A 640 -2.76 -45.25 7.78
CA SER A 640 -2.14 -46.58 7.57
C SER A 640 -0.67 -46.57 7.17
N GLN A 641 0.07 -45.48 7.46
CA GLN A 641 1.51 -45.39 7.24
C GLN A 641 2.30 -46.09 8.37
N SER A 642 3.41 -46.75 8.01
CA SER A 642 4.39 -47.26 8.98
C SER A 642 5.34 -46.14 9.37
N LEU A 643 5.01 -45.44 10.45
CA LEU A 643 5.83 -44.33 10.95
C LEU A 643 6.97 -44.88 11.80
N ALA A 644 8.22 -44.54 11.50
CA ALA A 644 9.38 -45.01 12.26
C ALA A 644 9.65 -44.19 13.54
N ASN A 645 8.92 -43.08 13.73
CA ASN A 645 9.14 -42.14 14.82
C ASN A 645 8.77 -42.76 16.18
N ALA A 646 9.49 -42.35 17.22
CA ALA A 646 9.01 -42.50 18.59
C ALA A 646 7.89 -41.46 18.83
N ILE A 647 6.74 -41.91 19.32
CA ILE A 647 5.55 -41.06 19.51
C ILE A 647 5.25 -40.96 21.01
N THR A 648 5.21 -39.74 21.53
CA THR A 648 4.78 -39.43 22.89
C THR A 648 3.40 -38.81 22.88
N LEU A 649 2.41 -39.54 23.39
CA LEU A 649 1.03 -39.08 23.54
C LEU A 649 0.85 -38.50 24.96
N GLN A 650 0.79 -37.17 25.06
CA GLN A 650 0.55 -36.47 26.32
C GLN A 650 -0.94 -36.15 26.50
N GLN A 651 -1.56 -35.63 25.44
CA GLN A 651 -2.98 -35.29 25.33
C GLN A 651 -3.46 -35.53 23.90
N GLY A 652 -4.77 -35.70 23.69
CA GLY A 652 -5.35 -35.80 22.34
C GLY A 652 -5.52 -37.24 21.85
N ALA A 653 -5.37 -37.46 20.53
CA ALA A 653 -5.66 -38.75 19.92
C ALA A 653 -4.63 -39.20 18.88
N VAL A 654 -4.53 -40.53 18.72
CA VAL A 654 -3.85 -41.17 17.59
C VAL A 654 -4.81 -42.13 16.89
N GLN A 655 -4.75 -42.20 15.56
CA GLN A 655 -5.64 -43.05 14.79
C GLN A 655 -5.01 -43.63 13.53
N ASN A 656 -5.60 -44.74 13.07
CA ASN A 656 -5.34 -45.37 11.78
C ASN A 656 -3.87 -45.72 11.51
N PHE A 657 -3.13 -46.33 12.44
CA PHE A 657 -1.80 -46.88 12.14
C PHE A 657 -1.82 -48.07 11.17
N GLY A 658 -2.99 -48.70 10.98
CA GLY A 658 -3.16 -49.88 10.11
C GLY A 658 -2.53 -51.15 10.68
N ASN A 659 -2.17 -52.09 9.78
CA ASN A 659 -1.46 -53.35 10.08
C ASN A 659 0.05 -53.25 9.76
N ALA A 660 0.53 -52.07 9.37
CA ALA A 660 1.95 -51.84 9.12
C ALA A 660 2.72 -51.93 10.45
N SER A 661 4.02 -52.24 10.42
CA SER A 661 4.85 -52.31 11.63
C SER A 661 4.57 -51.09 12.51
N ALA A 662 4.13 -51.35 13.74
CA ALA A 662 3.81 -50.31 14.72
C ALA A 662 4.98 -49.32 14.85
N PRO A 663 4.72 -48.05 15.20
CA PRO A 663 5.79 -47.10 15.46
C PRO A 663 6.83 -47.65 16.42
N LYS A 664 8.09 -47.23 16.23
CA LYS A 664 9.26 -47.77 16.95
C LYS A 664 8.99 -47.90 18.44
N ASP A 665 8.38 -46.86 19.03
CA ASP A 665 7.82 -46.85 20.38
C ASP A 665 6.63 -45.86 20.43
N ILE A 666 5.51 -46.23 21.06
CA ILE A 666 4.54 -45.25 21.58
C ILE A 666 4.66 -45.21 23.11
N SER A 667 4.98 -44.04 23.64
CA SER A 667 4.94 -43.75 25.08
C SER A 667 3.69 -42.91 25.39
N VAL A 668 2.94 -43.29 26.42
CA VAL A 668 1.77 -42.53 26.89
C VAL A 668 2.11 -41.87 28.22
N SER A 669 1.92 -40.55 28.30
CA SER A 669 2.15 -39.75 29.51
C SER A 669 0.97 -38.83 29.74
N LEU A 670 -0.06 -39.31 30.43
CA LEU A 670 -1.31 -38.56 30.54
C LEU A 670 -1.21 -37.37 31.52
N THR A 671 -1.69 -36.21 31.09
CA THR A 671 -2.12 -35.09 31.96
C THR A 671 -3.65 -34.91 31.97
N GLY A 672 -4.35 -35.57 31.04
CA GLY A 672 -5.81 -35.64 30.90
C GLY A 672 -6.25 -36.93 30.20
N ASN A 673 -7.40 -36.94 29.53
CA ASN A 673 -7.86 -38.12 28.76
C ASN A 673 -7.20 -38.17 27.38
N ALA A 674 -6.91 -39.37 26.89
CA ALA A 674 -6.36 -39.59 25.55
C ALA A 674 -7.00 -40.79 24.85
N THR A 675 -6.99 -40.80 23.52
CA THR A 675 -7.68 -41.82 22.71
C THR A 675 -6.78 -42.47 21.67
N ILE A 676 -6.88 -43.79 21.52
CA ILE A 676 -6.31 -44.58 20.43
C ILE A 676 -7.46 -45.22 19.65
N ASN A 677 -7.52 -45.02 18.33
CA ASN A 677 -8.65 -45.46 17.51
C ASN A 677 -8.20 -46.18 16.22
N ASN A 678 -8.86 -47.29 15.87
CA ASN A 678 -8.64 -48.07 14.65
C ASN A 678 -7.14 -48.33 14.37
N SER A 679 -6.41 -48.80 15.38
CA SER A 679 -4.94 -48.86 15.33
C SER A 679 -4.37 -50.16 15.88
N THR A 680 -3.23 -50.61 15.35
CA THR A 680 -2.42 -51.69 15.94
C THR A 680 -1.13 -51.10 16.52
N VAL A 681 -0.92 -51.18 17.84
CA VAL A 681 0.17 -50.45 18.53
C VAL A 681 0.83 -51.24 19.67
N VAL A 682 2.09 -50.89 19.98
CA VAL A 682 2.80 -51.31 21.20
C VAL A 682 3.06 -50.08 22.06
N LEU A 683 2.64 -50.15 23.32
CA LEU A 683 2.77 -49.09 24.32
C LEU A 683 3.90 -49.47 25.28
N ASN A 684 5.02 -48.75 25.20
CA ASN A 684 6.20 -48.99 26.02
C ASN A 684 6.33 -47.91 27.09
N ASN A 685 6.75 -48.29 28.30
CA ASN A 685 7.13 -47.34 29.33
C ASN A 685 8.65 -47.12 29.35
N ALA A 686 9.10 -45.87 29.31
CA ALA A 686 10.49 -45.50 29.50
C ALA A 686 10.78 -45.30 30.99
N GLY A 687 11.14 -46.36 31.71
CA GLY A 687 11.72 -46.33 33.07
C GLY A 687 10.88 -45.67 34.17
N ASN A 688 10.31 -46.48 35.08
CA ASN A 688 9.68 -46.12 36.38
C ASN A 688 8.71 -44.91 36.46
N ALA A 689 8.41 -44.20 35.37
CA ALA A 689 7.39 -43.16 35.33
C ALA A 689 6.00 -43.78 35.09
N PRO A 690 4.93 -43.25 35.71
CA PRO A 690 3.58 -43.75 35.47
C PRO A 690 3.09 -43.35 34.07
N MET A 691 2.51 -44.31 33.34
CA MET A 691 1.85 -44.06 32.06
C MET A 691 0.50 -43.35 32.26
N ILE A 692 -0.24 -43.72 33.32
CA ILE A 692 -1.59 -43.24 33.64
C ILE A 692 -1.73 -43.08 35.16
N THR A 693 -2.43 -42.04 35.61
CA THR A 693 -2.79 -41.81 37.03
C THR A 693 -4.31 -41.72 37.20
N THR A 694 -4.84 -42.05 38.39
CA THR A 694 -6.26 -41.89 38.73
C THR A 694 -6.83 -40.52 38.35
N GLY A 695 -8.00 -40.52 37.69
CA GLY A 695 -8.66 -39.33 37.14
C GLY A 695 -8.41 -39.11 35.65
N GLN A 696 -7.51 -39.89 35.06
CA GLN A 696 -7.23 -39.92 33.62
C GLN A 696 -7.70 -41.24 33.02
N VAL A 697 -8.16 -41.19 31.77
CA VAL A 697 -8.60 -42.39 31.04
C VAL A 697 -7.87 -42.46 29.71
N LEU A 698 -7.21 -43.60 29.45
CA LEU A 698 -6.76 -43.99 28.11
C LEU A 698 -7.89 -44.78 27.43
N THR A 699 -8.55 -44.18 26.45
CA THR A 699 -9.61 -44.84 25.70
C THR A 699 -9.05 -45.53 24.46
N MET A 700 -9.39 -46.80 24.26
CA MET A 700 -9.15 -47.52 23.01
C MET A 700 -10.49 -47.86 22.38
N THR A 701 -10.69 -47.51 21.11
CA THR A 701 -12.00 -47.65 20.46
C THR A 701 -11.89 -48.10 19.00
N GLY A 702 -13.02 -48.52 18.42
CA GLY A 702 -13.08 -49.07 17.07
C GLY A 702 -12.38 -50.43 16.99
N ALA A 703 -11.66 -50.68 15.89
CA ALA A 703 -10.86 -51.89 15.70
C ALA A 703 -9.41 -51.66 16.16
N THR A 704 -9.22 -51.39 17.45
CA THR A 704 -7.88 -51.11 18.02
C THR A 704 -7.30 -52.34 18.72
N THR A 705 -6.06 -52.72 18.40
CA THR A 705 -5.28 -53.71 19.15
C THR A 705 -4.06 -53.04 19.77
N ALA A 706 -3.89 -53.14 21.09
CA ALA A 706 -2.70 -52.64 21.77
C ALA A 706 -1.99 -53.70 22.62
N THR A 707 -0.69 -53.55 22.77
CA THR A 707 0.12 -54.28 23.74
C THR A 707 0.72 -53.33 24.75
N LEU A 708 0.46 -53.52 26.04
CA LEU A 708 1.18 -52.86 27.14
C LEU A 708 2.46 -53.64 27.41
N ASN A 709 3.60 -52.96 27.43
CA ASN A 709 4.90 -53.56 27.72
C ASN A 709 5.61 -52.79 28.83
N ASN A 710 5.89 -53.46 29.95
CA ASN A 710 6.50 -52.87 31.16
C ASN A 710 5.71 -51.66 31.69
N ALA A 711 4.38 -51.75 31.70
CA ALA A 711 3.52 -50.62 32.05
C ALA A 711 3.58 -50.28 33.54
N SER A 712 3.41 -48.99 33.88
CA SER A 712 3.27 -48.53 35.27
C SER A 712 2.04 -47.64 35.40
N LEU A 713 1.19 -47.86 36.40
CA LEU A 713 -0.04 -47.11 36.65
C LEU A 713 -0.07 -46.62 38.10
N ASN A 714 -0.45 -45.36 38.31
CA ASN A 714 -0.61 -44.78 39.65
C ASN A 714 -2.08 -44.76 40.06
N LEU A 715 -2.35 -45.23 41.27
CA LEU A 715 -3.69 -45.37 41.84
C LEU A 715 -3.83 -44.54 43.11
N THR A 716 -4.83 -43.67 43.16
CA THR A 716 -5.26 -42.95 44.39
C THR A 716 -6.67 -43.34 44.83
N SER A 717 -7.33 -44.23 44.08
CA SER A 717 -8.63 -44.85 44.37
C SER A 717 -8.68 -46.28 43.82
N PHE A 718 -9.39 -47.18 44.49
CA PHE A 718 -9.58 -48.56 44.03
C PHE A 718 -10.66 -48.71 42.93
N ASN A 719 -11.60 -47.76 42.83
CA ASN A 719 -12.78 -47.86 41.97
C ASN A 719 -12.72 -46.82 40.83
N THR A 720 -11.65 -46.81 40.06
CA THR A 720 -11.50 -45.88 38.93
C THR A 720 -10.75 -46.56 37.80
N ALA A 721 -11.47 -46.94 36.75
CA ALA A 721 -10.87 -47.50 35.54
C ALA A 721 -9.91 -46.48 34.90
N LEU A 722 -8.71 -46.94 34.58
CA LEU A 722 -7.65 -46.12 33.98
C LEU A 722 -7.55 -46.31 32.47
N VAL A 723 -8.06 -47.44 31.99
CA VAL A 723 -8.11 -47.79 30.57
C VAL A 723 -9.55 -48.16 30.22
N ASP A 724 -10.07 -47.57 29.14
CA ASP A 724 -11.42 -47.80 28.67
C ASP A 724 -11.38 -48.47 27.29
N LEU A 725 -11.80 -49.72 27.21
CA LEU A 725 -11.88 -50.48 25.97
C LEU A 725 -13.31 -50.37 25.42
N GLN A 726 -13.43 -49.94 24.17
CA GLN A 726 -14.71 -49.77 23.47
C GLN A 726 -14.68 -50.45 22.08
N GLY A 727 -15.86 -50.75 21.53
CA GLY A 727 -16.01 -51.37 20.20
C GLY A 727 -15.39 -52.78 20.12
N THR A 728 -14.63 -53.07 19.06
CA THR A 728 -13.95 -54.37 18.87
C THR A 728 -12.49 -54.33 19.31
N SER A 729 -12.16 -53.47 20.28
CA SER A 729 -10.78 -53.26 20.71
C SER A 729 -10.24 -54.45 21.53
N SER A 730 -8.94 -54.73 21.40
CA SER A 730 -8.24 -55.75 22.16
C SER A 730 -6.96 -55.23 22.83
N LEU A 731 -6.67 -55.73 24.02
CA LEU A 731 -5.50 -55.35 24.82
C LEU A 731 -4.73 -56.59 25.28
N THR A 732 -3.40 -56.57 25.16
CA THR A 732 -2.48 -57.61 25.64
C THR A 732 -1.47 -57.00 26.60
N LEU A 733 -1.08 -57.72 27.66
CA LEU A 733 -0.02 -57.30 28.58
C LEU A 733 1.23 -58.17 28.38
N THR A 734 2.39 -57.53 28.32
CA THR A 734 3.71 -58.15 28.18
C THR A 734 4.75 -57.43 29.05
N GLY A 735 5.85 -58.08 29.40
CA GLY A 735 6.99 -57.45 30.11
C GLY A 735 6.78 -57.09 31.60
N GLY A 736 5.53 -56.87 32.03
CA GLY A 736 5.17 -56.60 33.42
C GLY A 736 4.22 -55.41 33.56
N LEU A 737 3.49 -55.35 34.67
CA LEU A 737 2.60 -54.27 35.07
C LEU A 737 2.93 -53.85 36.51
N THR A 738 3.28 -52.59 36.71
CA THR A 738 3.49 -52.01 38.02
C THR A 738 2.27 -51.16 38.41
N LEU A 739 1.69 -51.42 39.58
CA LEU A 739 0.64 -50.60 40.19
C LEU A 739 1.24 -49.88 41.40
N ASN A 740 1.29 -48.55 41.37
CA ASN A 740 1.77 -47.74 42.48
C ASN A 740 0.59 -47.11 43.20
N LEU A 741 0.42 -47.47 44.47
CA LEU A 741 -0.67 -46.99 45.30
C LEU A 741 -0.26 -45.71 46.01
N GLY A 742 -1.20 -44.77 46.12
CA GLY A 742 -1.07 -43.62 47.02
C GLY A 742 -0.98 -44.06 48.48
N SER A 743 -0.33 -43.26 49.31
CA SER A 743 -0.15 -43.51 50.75
C SER A 743 -1.46 -43.78 51.50
N ASP A 744 -2.57 -43.24 51.01
CA ASP A 744 -3.87 -43.31 51.66
C ASP A 744 -4.67 -44.58 51.30
N LEU A 745 -4.20 -45.38 50.34
CA LEU A 745 -4.85 -46.62 49.94
C LEU A 745 -4.37 -47.79 50.79
N VAL A 746 -5.25 -48.35 51.63
CA VAL A 746 -4.92 -49.47 52.51
C VAL A 746 -5.76 -50.70 52.14
N PHE A 747 -5.11 -51.87 52.05
CA PHE A 747 -5.80 -53.16 51.98
C PHE A 747 -6.26 -53.54 53.40
N ASP A 748 -7.49 -53.16 53.76
CA ASP A 748 -8.06 -53.38 55.09
C ASP A 748 -8.93 -54.65 55.20
N SER A 749 -9.12 -55.35 54.08
CA SER A 749 -9.97 -56.53 53.96
C SER A 749 -9.21 -57.74 53.40
N LEU A 750 -9.75 -58.95 53.62
CA LEU A 750 -9.15 -60.20 53.12
C LEU A 750 -9.23 -60.34 51.59
N SER A 751 -10.00 -59.48 50.92
CA SER A 751 -10.18 -59.46 49.48
C SER A 751 -10.50 -58.03 49.03
N GLN A 752 -9.62 -57.43 48.23
CA GLN A 752 -9.80 -56.08 47.71
C GLN A 752 -9.73 -56.09 46.19
N THR A 753 -10.64 -55.36 45.55
CA THR A 753 -10.72 -55.24 44.09
C THR A 753 -10.16 -53.88 43.65
N ILE A 754 -9.46 -53.87 42.52
CA ILE A 754 -9.01 -52.68 41.80
C ILE A 754 -9.59 -52.72 40.39
N ASP A 755 -10.36 -51.71 40.02
CA ASP A 755 -10.89 -51.57 38.66
C ASP A 755 -9.81 -50.97 37.75
N LEU A 756 -9.22 -51.76 36.86
CA LEU A 756 -8.16 -51.30 35.96
C LEU A 756 -8.71 -50.92 34.59
N PHE A 757 -9.57 -51.77 34.04
CA PHE A 757 -10.11 -51.66 32.70
C PHE A 757 -11.64 -51.57 32.73
N THR A 758 -12.21 -50.73 31.88
CA THR A 758 -13.62 -50.86 31.49
C THR A 758 -13.70 -51.65 30.20
N LEU A 759 -14.52 -52.70 30.17
CA LEU A 759 -14.70 -53.57 29.01
C LEU A 759 -16.06 -53.32 28.35
N GLY A 760 -16.06 -52.60 27.23
CA GLY A 760 -17.24 -52.38 26.39
C GLY A 760 -17.65 -53.62 25.59
N THR A 761 -18.83 -53.57 24.97
CA THR A 761 -19.35 -54.69 24.16
C THR A 761 -18.46 -54.98 22.95
N GLY A 762 -18.00 -56.23 22.82
CA GLY A 762 -17.16 -56.67 21.69
C GLY A 762 -15.65 -56.53 21.94
N THR A 763 -15.25 -56.05 23.11
CA THR A 763 -13.85 -55.91 23.49
C THR A 763 -13.26 -57.20 24.05
N SER A 764 -11.93 -57.31 24.04
CA SER A 764 -11.22 -58.43 24.66
C SER A 764 -9.94 -57.99 25.36
N PHE A 765 -9.66 -58.61 26.49
CA PHE A 765 -8.38 -58.50 27.17
C PHE A 765 -7.74 -59.89 27.19
N THR A 766 -6.50 -60.00 26.71
CA THR A 766 -5.76 -61.26 26.73
C THR A 766 -5.08 -61.40 28.08
N GLU A 767 -5.68 -62.21 28.95
CA GLU A 767 -5.18 -62.45 30.30
C GLU A 767 -3.79 -63.14 30.27
N PRO A 768 -2.80 -62.64 31.05
CA PRO A 768 -1.54 -63.33 31.22
C PRO A 768 -1.69 -64.69 31.91
N ALA A 769 -0.83 -65.64 31.57
CA ALA A 769 -0.85 -66.98 32.15
C ALA A 769 -0.49 -67.02 33.65
N ASP A 770 0.27 -66.03 34.14
CA ASP A 770 0.68 -65.92 35.54
C ASP A 770 0.81 -64.44 35.95
N TRP A 771 -0.24 -63.92 36.60
CA TRP A 771 -0.25 -62.55 37.12
C TRP A 771 0.76 -62.33 38.25
N ASP A 772 1.09 -63.33 39.06
CA ASP A 772 2.02 -63.16 40.19
C ASP A 772 3.46 -62.89 39.71
N SER A 773 3.79 -63.30 38.48
CA SER A 773 5.10 -63.05 37.85
C SER A 773 5.21 -61.70 37.14
N LEU A 774 4.08 -61.17 36.66
CA LEU A 774 4.03 -59.96 35.83
C LEU A 774 3.59 -58.73 36.60
N LEU A 775 2.87 -58.89 37.70
CA LEU A 775 2.36 -57.79 38.50
C LEU A 775 3.39 -57.38 39.56
N THR A 776 3.57 -56.07 39.74
CA THR A 776 4.29 -55.50 40.87
C THR A 776 3.41 -54.47 41.53
N LEU A 777 3.14 -54.64 42.83
CA LEU A 777 2.39 -53.67 43.62
C LEU A 777 3.37 -52.88 44.49
N THR A 778 3.32 -51.55 44.44
CA THR A 778 4.15 -50.68 45.29
C THR A 778 3.30 -49.66 46.04
N GLN A 779 3.79 -49.22 47.20
CA GLN A 779 3.24 -48.10 47.95
C GLN A 779 4.40 -47.39 48.66
N ASP A 780 4.47 -46.06 48.56
CA ASP A 780 5.54 -45.24 49.14
C ASP A 780 6.96 -45.75 48.81
N GLY A 781 7.15 -46.29 47.60
CA GLY A 781 8.42 -46.84 47.13
C GLY A 781 8.77 -48.24 47.68
N HIS A 782 7.88 -48.85 48.46
CA HIS A 782 8.02 -50.21 48.96
C HIS A 782 7.18 -51.21 48.15
N ARG A 783 7.76 -52.38 47.84
CA ARG A 783 7.02 -53.48 47.21
C ARG A 783 6.10 -54.15 48.23
N LEU A 784 4.84 -54.34 47.86
CA LEU A 784 3.86 -55.07 48.67
C LEU A 784 3.80 -56.54 48.23
N VAL A 785 3.51 -57.43 49.17
CA VAL A 785 3.37 -58.89 48.96
C VAL A 785 1.93 -59.32 49.23
N TRP A 786 1.36 -60.17 48.36
CA TRP A 786 0.00 -60.72 48.43
C TRP A 786 -0.02 -62.27 48.34
N ASP A 787 -1.20 -62.89 48.58
CA ASP A 787 -1.36 -64.37 48.59
C ASP A 787 -1.87 -64.94 47.25
N GLY A 788 -2.51 -64.12 46.42
CA GLY A 788 -2.85 -64.42 45.03
C GLY A 788 -3.70 -63.31 44.39
N VAL A 789 -3.74 -63.26 43.07
CA VAL A 789 -4.53 -62.29 42.30
C VAL A 789 -5.35 -62.99 41.20
N THR A 790 -6.59 -62.57 41.03
CA THR A 790 -7.47 -62.99 39.94
C THR A 790 -7.93 -61.78 39.14
N PHE A 791 -8.23 -61.97 37.85
CA PHE A 791 -8.80 -60.94 36.99
C PHE A 791 -10.23 -61.35 36.61
N ASN A 792 -11.21 -60.47 36.79
CA ASN A 792 -12.59 -60.66 36.36
C ASN A 792 -13.19 -59.34 35.88
N ASP A 793 -13.80 -59.35 34.69
CA ASP A 793 -14.57 -58.23 34.13
C ASP A 793 -13.88 -56.85 34.18
N GLY A 794 -12.56 -56.80 33.96
CA GLY A 794 -11.78 -55.56 33.96
C GLY A 794 -11.11 -55.21 35.30
N SER A 795 -11.38 -55.99 36.35
CA SER A 795 -10.90 -55.71 37.70
C SER A 795 -9.95 -56.81 38.21
N LEU A 796 -8.91 -56.39 38.92
CA LEU A 796 -8.00 -57.29 39.65
C LEU A 796 -8.48 -57.45 41.10
N THR A 797 -8.69 -58.69 41.53
CA THR A 797 -9.02 -59.03 42.92
C THR A 797 -7.80 -59.66 43.60
N PHE A 798 -7.29 -58.98 44.63
CA PHE A 798 -6.18 -59.45 45.44
C PHE A 798 -6.71 -60.18 46.68
N THR A 799 -6.14 -61.35 46.98
CA THR A 799 -6.50 -62.16 48.14
C THR A 799 -5.40 -62.12 49.20
N GLY A 800 -5.80 -61.96 50.46
CA GLY A 800 -4.91 -61.77 51.60
C GLY A 800 -4.51 -60.30 51.83
N LEU A 801 -4.00 -59.99 53.04
CA LEU A 801 -3.53 -58.66 53.39
C LEU A 801 -2.22 -58.35 52.63
N ALA A 802 -2.20 -57.26 51.85
CA ALA A 802 -0.98 -56.78 51.21
C ALA A 802 -0.07 -56.12 52.26
N VAL A 803 1.12 -56.69 52.48
CA VAL A 803 2.08 -56.16 53.47
C VAL A 803 3.41 -55.81 52.80
N PRO A 804 4.14 -54.79 53.29
CA PRO A 804 5.47 -54.48 52.79
C PRO A 804 6.37 -55.70 52.81
N GLU A 805 7.12 -55.91 51.72
CA GLU A 805 8.10 -56.98 51.66
C GLU A 805 9.09 -56.84 52.83
N PRO A 806 9.34 -57.91 53.61
CA PRO A 806 10.23 -57.82 54.76
C PRO A 806 11.64 -57.43 54.31
N GLY A 807 12.01 -56.18 54.59
CA GLY A 807 13.37 -55.71 54.38
C GLY A 807 14.34 -56.53 55.22
N THR A 808 15.57 -56.70 54.73
CA THR A 808 16.65 -57.44 55.39
C THR A 808 17.06 -56.88 56.77
N ALA A 809 16.44 -55.81 57.27
CA ALA A 809 16.81 -55.10 58.50
C ALA A 809 15.81 -55.17 59.67
N THR A 810 14.61 -55.77 59.54
CA THR A 810 13.62 -55.77 60.65
C THR A 810 12.89 -57.11 60.80
N LEU A 811 13.63 -58.13 61.24
CA LEU A 811 13.07 -59.36 61.82
C LEU A 811 12.61 -59.10 63.27
N GLY A 812 11.41 -58.54 63.43
CA GLY A 812 10.75 -58.37 64.73
C GLY A 812 9.36 -59.00 64.73
N LEU A 813 9.25 -60.27 65.18
CA LEU A 813 8.05 -61.07 65.53
C LEU A 813 6.81 -61.13 64.60
N LEU A 814 6.45 -60.11 63.82
CA LEU A 814 5.32 -60.13 62.87
C LEU A 814 5.67 -60.77 61.52
N GLY A 815 6.90 -60.57 61.01
CA GLY A 815 7.33 -61.14 59.72
C GLY A 815 7.49 -62.66 59.72
N LEU A 816 7.73 -63.28 60.88
CA LEU A 816 7.80 -64.74 61.01
C LEU A 816 6.41 -65.39 60.98
N ALA A 817 5.37 -64.69 61.46
CA ALA A 817 4.00 -65.23 61.50
C ALA A 817 3.37 -65.31 60.10
N SER A 818 3.58 -64.29 59.25
CA SER A 818 3.13 -64.28 57.86
C SER A 818 3.89 -65.28 56.99
N LEU A 819 5.20 -65.46 57.20
CA LEU A 819 5.99 -66.49 56.50
C LEU A 819 5.63 -67.92 56.95
N LEU A 820 5.32 -68.15 58.25
CA LEU A 820 4.87 -69.45 58.75
C LEU A 820 3.45 -69.83 58.31
N MET A 821 2.53 -68.86 58.12
CA MET A 821 1.19 -69.16 57.58
C MET A 821 1.24 -69.61 56.11
N ARG A 822 2.21 -69.10 55.32
CA ARG A 822 2.38 -69.45 53.90
C ARG A 822 2.79 -70.92 53.68
N ARG A 823 3.54 -71.53 54.61
CA ARG A 823 3.97 -72.93 54.50
C ARG A 823 2.90 -73.95 54.91
N LYS A 824 1.74 -73.50 55.42
CA LYS A 824 0.67 -74.39 55.91
C LYS A 824 -0.54 -74.53 54.96
N ARG A 825 -0.58 -73.79 53.84
CA ARG A 825 -1.69 -73.83 52.86
C ARG A 825 -1.34 -74.43 51.49
N ARG A 826 -0.09 -74.84 51.25
CA ARG A 826 0.26 -75.74 50.13
C ARG A 826 0.45 -77.16 50.67
N ALA A 827 -0.66 -77.84 50.91
CA ALA A 827 -0.77 -79.29 51.01
C ALA A 827 -2.13 -79.70 50.42
#